data_AF-A0A918WM68-F1
#
_entry.id   AF-A0A918WM68-F1
#
_cell.length_a   1.000
_cell.length_b   1.000
_cell.length_c   1.000
_cell.angle_alpha   90.00
_cell.angle_beta   90.00
_cell.angle_gamma   90.00
#
_symmetry.space_group_name_H-M   'P 1'
#
loop_
_entity.id
_entity.type
_entity.pdbx_description
1 polymer ?
#
loop_
_entity_poly.entity_id
_entity_poly.type
_entity_poly.pdbx_seq_one_letter_code
_entity_poly.pdbx_strand_id
1 'polypeptide(L)'
;MKNNQHRKTRIASNPLSNVLLCSMAGLLPVAAGTIVVTTADDQLDAPGSGGLISLREAIRDAPDEATTIEFDESLSGAIFALDPSLGSLIVADPDAGTSPTDTGRLTFDATGLASPPRISSPTLNETSGAALEVTGRSVRLRNMVIENASHQGIRVDALVDLQLENVDIRHCDHAAIWFQGFGLYMTECEIHGNIIPSSGLDEEVAAVWFDNGFTLSMNACSIYQNAGRGILCEASSSFGRSADLTNLTIAENSPKDADTPYGGISINGSLATEIRHCTIVDNAGGGLGSTSSNTRAFSSIIARNYSRETGGLLNLSDNVTSRGYNLSDDSPAALDHLTDKTNQLPRLSRIGYYGGHAPTCYPLVGSPALSAANAEDTESIDGRGYPREISTSNNSSRNLPDIGAVEVNTSTSRSLNVVSTTASVVGSLQNRLDQNTVYHHRRITFDASMSGQTFLFENIQSLANDQRVVVDASALEEPIILETGGLYSGKGSSLSLINVVLSDFNLTAQFDGSIGLNCAEVTDTSVNLTSSGRMLLNECEVHDTTTSGTYSVVSSFGAGHLQVWNSTFSNNAKTGEAHGAAILSTSSKPSELFNVTFDGNQSNNEGAAIYHEGDLLVARHCSVLDTQSSYGAFAFGPTASSRVTGCLFAGNQNSSNSSFDADVLIPSGSEDRHDFFWNWTTAISPRPDGFEAGSQNQIGADVSLRELGDYGGKVPSRPQTSDSGLLGIFSGIPARALDAIGQVPEGIRPVPGAVTETQNQGQPFASIDLISVSGNTATLTISRTPGSAWILYTGEAPNSLSATSYEVPSEAAVPVTLNVLLPSPHPEQYFMQLEED
;
A
#
# COMPACT_ATOMS: atom_id res chain seq x y z
N MET A 1 -53.69 -14.09 51.40
CA MET A 1 -55.04 -13.92 50.81
C MET A 1 -54.83 -13.73 49.31
N LYS A 2 -54.72 -14.84 48.55
CA LYS A 2 -55.70 -15.39 47.56
C LYS A 2 -55.94 -14.43 46.37
N ASN A 3 -55.24 -14.63 45.25
CA ASN A 3 -55.51 -15.54 44.11
C ASN A 3 -56.68 -15.10 43.22
N ASN A 4 -56.37 -14.66 42.00
CA ASN A 4 -57.32 -14.58 40.88
C ASN A 4 -56.78 -15.42 39.70
N GLN A 5 -57.62 -16.37 39.27
CA GLN A 5 -57.34 -17.37 38.24
C GLN A 5 -57.74 -16.93 36.83
N HIS A 6 -57.03 -17.55 35.89
CA HIS A 6 -57.12 -17.54 34.43
C HIS A 6 -58.51 -17.67 33.79
N ARG A 7 -58.64 -16.99 32.64
CA ARG A 7 -59.63 -17.28 31.60
C ARG A 7 -58.91 -17.91 30.39
N LYS A 8 -59.12 -19.21 30.17
CA LYS A 8 -58.74 -19.96 28.97
C LYS A 8 -59.90 -19.92 27.97
N THR A 9 -59.63 -19.51 26.74
CA THR A 9 -60.58 -19.60 25.62
C THR A 9 -60.28 -20.87 24.82
N ARG A 10 -61.29 -21.74 24.69
CA ARG A 10 -61.31 -22.93 23.81
C ARG A 10 -61.50 -22.49 22.35
N ILE A 11 -60.68 -23.01 21.44
CA ILE A 11 -61.05 -23.15 20.02
C ILE A 11 -61.13 -24.64 19.69
N ALA A 12 -62.17 -24.98 18.95
CA ALA A 12 -62.67 -26.32 18.69
C ALA A 12 -61.77 -27.11 17.71
N SER A 13 -61.69 -28.41 17.98
CA SER A 13 -61.16 -29.48 17.14
C SER A 13 -62.04 -29.72 15.90
N ASN A 14 -61.44 -29.78 14.72
CA ASN A 14 -62.02 -30.43 13.54
C ASN A 14 -61.13 -31.63 13.14
N PRO A 15 -61.69 -32.81 12.84
CA PRO A 15 -60.94 -34.01 12.50
C PRO A 15 -60.90 -34.22 10.98
N LEU A 16 -59.74 -34.07 10.36
CA LEU A 16 -59.42 -34.64 9.05
C LEU A 16 -58.01 -35.22 9.09
N SER A 17 -57.88 -36.34 9.79
CA SER A 17 -56.75 -37.27 9.65
C SER A 17 -57.08 -38.23 8.50
N ASN A 18 -56.47 -38.00 7.34
CA ASN A 18 -56.13 -39.03 6.34
C ASN A 18 -55.52 -38.35 5.10
N VAL A 19 -54.25 -37.92 5.21
CA VAL A 19 -53.37 -37.73 4.05
C VAL A 19 -51.98 -38.25 4.43
N LEU A 20 -51.64 -39.39 3.85
CA LEU A 20 -50.29 -39.85 3.50
C LEU A 20 -49.16 -39.61 4.53
N LEU A 21 -48.97 -40.55 5.47
CA LEU A 21 -47.63 -40.82 6.01
C LEU A 21 -46.80 -41.50 4.92
N CYS A 22 -46.14 -40.73 4.07
CA CYS A 22 -44.91 -41.19 3.42
C CYS A 22 -43.80 -41.20 4.47
N SER A 23 -43.08 -42.30 4.53
CA SER A 23 -42.02 -42.59 5.49
C SER A 23 -40.89 -41.55 5.47
N MET A 24 -40.80 -40.71 6.50
CA MET A 24 -39.57 -39.99 6.88
C MET A 24 -38.61 -40.93 7.62
N ALA A 25 -38.23 -42.03 6.97
CA ALA A 25 -37.21 -42.94 7.47
C ALA A 25 -36.14 -43.06 6.39
N GLY A 26 -35.09 -42.24 6.49
CA GLY A 26 -33.87 -42.42 5.68
C GLY A 26 -33.27 -41.19 4.99
N LEU A 27 -33.47 -39.96 5.46
CA LEU A 27 -32.57 -38.86 5.10
C LEU A 27 -31.42 -38.83 6.11
N LEU A 28 -30.49 -39.79 5.99
CA LEU A 28 -29.14 -39.54 6.49
C LEU A 28 -28.58 -38.40 5.62
N PRO A 29 -27.93 -37.37 6.20
CA PRO A 29 -27.24 -36.37 5.39
C PRO A 29 -26.31 -37.12 4.43
N VAL A 30 -26.50 -36.90 3.12
CA VAL A 30 -25.53 -37.34 2.12
C VAL A 30 -24.21 -36.73 2.55
N ALA A 31 -23.19 -37.57 2.76
CA ALA A 31 -21.88 -37.06 3.15
C ALA A 31 -21.40 -36.10 2.06
N ALA A 32 -21.11 -34.87 2.45
CA ALA A 32 -20.52 -33.86 1.57
C ALA A 32 -19.37 -34.49 0.77
N GLY A 33 -19.44 -34.41 -0.55
CA GLY A 33 -18.38 -34.90 -1.41
C GLY A 33 -17.11 -34.05 -1.21
N THR A 34 -15.96 -34.70 -1.12
CA THR A 34 -14.66 -34.01 -1.24
C THR A 34 -14.08 -34.31 -2.62
N ILE A 35 -13.71 -33.27 -3.35
CA ILE A 35 -12.93 -33.37 -4.60
C ILE A 35 -11.53 -32.80 -4.31
N VAL A 36 -10.49 -33.51 -4.70
CA VAL A 36 -9.10 -33.07 -4.48
C VAL A 36 -8.51 -32.62 -5.82
N VAL A 37 -8.10 -31.36 -5.90
CA VAL A 37 -7.34 -30.80 -7.03
C VAL A 37 -5.92 -31.34 -6.96
N THR A 38 -5.43 -31.91 -8.07
CA THR A 38 -4.15 -32.62 -8.15
C THR A 38 -3.22 -32.07 -9.23
N THR A 39 -3.64 -31.07 -10.02
CA THR A 39 -2.78 -30.32 -10.93
C THR A 39 -3.10 -28.82 -10.88
N ALA A 40 -2.08 -27.99 -11.12
CA ALA A 40 -2.21 -26.55 -11.26
C ALA A 40 -2.58 -26.12 -12.69
N ASP A 41 -2.48 -27.04 -13.66
CA ASP A 41 -2.85 -26.77 -15.05
C ASP A 41 -4.34 -26.42 -15.15
N ASP A 42 -4.68 -25.40 -15.93
CA ASP A 42 -6.07 -25.07 -16.23
C ASP A 42 -6.58 -25.95 -17.38
N GLN A 43 -7.43 -26.92 -17.07
CA GLN A 43 -7.88 -27.96 -18.01
C GLN A 43 -9.40 -28.11 -18.04
N LEU A 44 -9.91 -28.62 -19.15
CA LEU A 44 -11.32 -28.95 -19.33
C LEU A 44 -11.46 -30.31 -20.04
N ASP A 45 -10.87 -31.35 -19.45
CA ASP A 45 -10.94 -32.73 -19.96
C ASP A 45 -12.28 -33.40 -19.62
N ALA A 46 -12.58 -34.57 -20.18
CA ALA A 46 -13.85 -35.26 -19.93
C ALA A 46 -13.84 -35.97 -18.54
N PRO A 47 -14.93 -35.89 -17.75
CA PRO A 47 -14.98 -36.55 -16.44
C PRO A 47 -14.67 -38.05 -16.54
N GLY A 48 -13.69 -38.54 -15.75
CA GLY A 48 -13.43 -39.98 -15.60
C GLY A 48 -12.27 -40.56 -16.42
N SER A 49 -11.37 -39.74 -16.97
CA SER A 49 -10.15 -40.19 -17.68
C SER A 49 -9.14 -40.91 -16.76
N GLY A 50 -9.33 -40.86 -15.43
CA GLY A 50 -8.35 -41.33 -14.44
C GLY A 50 -7.09 -40.45 -14.38
N GLY A 51 -7.14 -39.26 -14.99
CA GLY A 51 -6.09 -38.26 -15.00
C GLY A 51 -6.05 -37.39 -13.74
N LEU A 52 -5.15 -36.40 -13.78
CA LEU A 52 -5.10 -35.32 -12.78
C LEU A 52 -6.40 -34.50 -12.86
N ILE A 53 -6.79 -33.89 -11.74
CA ILE A 53 -7.98 -33.06 -11.62
C ILE A 53 -7.51 -31.62 -11.45
N SER A 54 -7.81 -30.77 -12.42
CA SER A 54 -7.61 -29.32 -12.34
C SER A 54 -8.67 -28.65 -11.47
N LEU A 55 -8.43 -27.39 -11.09
CA LEU A 55 -9.40 -26.59 -10.35
C LEU A 55 -10.71 -26.39 -11.13
N ARG A 56 -10.62 -26.17 -12.46
CA ARG A 56 -11.78 -25.98 -13.32
C ARG A 56 -12.63 -27.24 -13.42
N GLU A 57 -12.01 -28.41 -13.55
CA GLU A 57 -12.71 -29.70 -13.51
C GLU A 57 -13.34 -29.96 -12.15
N ALA A 58 -12.64 -29.66 -11.05
CA ALA A 58 -13.20 -29.81 -9.71
C ALA A 58 -14.46 -28.95 -9.49
N ILE A 59 -14.48 -27.70 -10.00
CA ILE A 59 -15.67 -26.84 -9.97
C ILE A 59 -16.81 -27.44 -10.79
N ARG A 60 -16.52 -27.89 -12.02
CA ARG A 60 -17.52 -28.50 -12.91
C ARG A 60 -18.11 -29.77 -12.33
N ASP A 61 -17.27 -30.61 -11.72
CA ASP A 61 -17.63 -31.95 -11.27
C ASP A 61 -18.21 -31.97 -9.86
N ALA A 62 -18.25 -30.83 -9.15
CA ALA A 62 -18.87 -30.67 -7.84
C ALA A 62 -20.38 -30.97 -7.88
N PRO A 63 -20.79 -32.21 -7.50
CA PRO A 63 -22.10 -32.75 -7.85
C PRO A 63 -23.23 -32.16 -7.01
N ASP A 64 -22.91 -31.58 -5.85
CA ASP A 64 -23.89 -31.14 -4.89
C ASP A 64 -23.53 -29.82 -4.20
N GLU A 65 -24.54 -29.36 -3.48
CA GLU A 65 -24.63 -28.16 -2.69
C GLU A 65 -23.74 -28.12 -1.44
N ALA A 66 -23.00 -29.17 -1.11
CA ALA A 66 -22.13 -29.21 0.07
C ALA A 66 -20.71 -29.68 -0.26
N THR A 67 -20.33 -29.67 -1.54
CA THR A 67 -19.02 -30.15 -1.98
C THR A 67 -17.90 -29.27 -1.43
N THR A 68 -16.85 -29.92 -0.92
CA THR A 68 -15.58 -29.28 -0.58
C THR A 68 -14.55 -29.64 -1.64
N ILE A 69 -13.93 -28.62 -2.24
CA ILE A 69 -12.75 -28.73 -3.10
C ILE A 69 -11.52 -28.52 -2.21
N GLU A 70 -10.74 -29.57 -2.03
CA GLU A 70 -9.44 -29.55 -1.35
C GLU A 70 -8.31 -29.56 -2.38
N PHE A 71 -7.09 -29.28 -1.94
CA PHE A 71 -5.91 -29.25 -2.78
C PHE A 71 -4.89 -30.28 -2.30
N ASP A 72 -4.28 -31.02 -3.23
CA ASP A 72 -3.18 -31.91 -2.92
C ASP A 72 -2.00 -31.12 -2.32
N GLU A 73 -1.29 -31.71 -1.35
CA GLU A 73 -0.17 -31.06 -0.64
C GLU A 73 0.93 -30.58 -1.60
N SER A 74 1.11 -31.28 -2.74
CA SER A 74 2.05 -30.89 -3.79
C SER A 74 1.72 -29.55 -4.47
N LEU A 75 0.49 -29.05 -4.31
CA LEU A 75 0.04 -27.76 -4.84
C LEU A 75 0.21 -26.60 -3.84
N SER A 76 0.89 -26.84 -2.70
CA SER A 76 1.22 -25.78 -1.74
C SER A 76 2.03 -24.65 -2.41
N GLY A 77 1.42 -23.46 -2.54
CA GLY A 77 2.01 -22.30 -3.21
C GLY A 77 1.95 -22.33 -4.74
N ALA A 78 1.26 -23.30 -5.34
CA ALA A 78 1.12 -23.42 -6.80
C ALA A 78 0.33 -22.24 -7.40
N ILE A 79 0.66 -21.88 -8.63
CA ILE A 79 -0.05 -20.86 -9.42
C ILE A 79 -0.96 -21.56 -10.44
N PHE A 80 -2.25 -21.32 -10.33
CA PHE A 80 -3.29 -21.72 -11.28
C PHE A 80 -3.44 -20.58 -12.29
N ALA A 81 -2.58 -20.59 -13.30
CA ALA A 81 -2.63 -19.62 -14.40
C ALA A 81 -3.80 -19.98 -15.33
N LEU A 82 -4.84 -19.16 -15.34
CA LEU A 82 -6.05 -19.41 -16.14
C LEU A 82 -5.74 -19.28 -17.63
N ASP A 83 -6.17 -20.26 -18.41
CA ASP A 83 -6.05 -20.24 -19.87
C ASP A 83 -7.04 -19.20 -20.42
N PRO A 84 -6.55 -18.14 -21.11
CA PRO A 84 -7.41 -17.11 -21.66
C PRO A 84 -8.45 -17.63 -22.65
N SER A 85 -8.18 -18.75 -23.31
CA SER A 85 -9.10 -19.41 -24.24
C SER A 85 -10.25 -20.14 -23.54
N LEU A 86 -10.07 -20.49 -22.25
CA LEU A 86 -11.10 -21.11 -21.40
C LEU A 86 -11.89 -20.08 -20.58
N GLY A 87 -11.36 -18.86 -20.43
CA GLY A 87 -12.02 -17.76 -19.74
C GLY A 87 -11.95 -17.85 -18.21
N SER A 88 -12.81 -17.11 -17.52
CA SER A 88 -12.96 -17.08 -16.06
C SER A 88 -13.21 -18.48 -15.46
N LEU A 89 -12.86 -18.69 -14.19
CA LEU A 89 -13.43 -19.80 -13.43
C LEU A 89 -14.88 -19.47 -13.07
N ILE A 90 -15.85 -20.21 -13.62
CA ILE A 90 -17.27 -19.94 -13.42
C ILE A 90 -17.85 -20.94 -12.41
N VAL A 91 -18.34 -20.44 -11.28
CA VAL A 91 -19.14 -21.19 -10.30
C VAL A 91 -20.62 -20.94 -10.57
N ALA A 92 -21.17 -21.76 -11.46
CA ALA A 92 -22.59 -21.73 -11.83
C ALA A 92 -23.42 -22.75 -11.05
N ASP A 93 -24.73 -22.55 -11.02
CA ASP A 93 -25.69 -23.58 -10.62
C ASP A 93 -25.86 -24.60 -11.77
N PRO A 94 -25.52 -25.89 -11.59
CA PRO A 94 -25.77 -26.90 -12.62
C PRO A 94 -27.26 -27.12 -12.87
N ASP A 95 -28.14 -26.70 -11.94
CA ASP A 95 -29.58 -26.90 -11.99
C ASP A 95 -30.35 -25.58 -12.23
N ALA A 96 -29.74 -24.58 -12.87
CA ALA A 96 -30.28 -23.23 -13.14
C ALA A 96 -31.69 -23.16 -13.81
N GLY A 97 -32.33 -24.30 -14.10
CA GLY A 97 -33.73 -24.42 -14.50
C GLY A 97 -34.74 -24.76 -13.38
N THR A 98 -34.32 -24.98 -12.13
CA THR A 98 -35.22 -25.31 -11.00
C THR A 98 -35.10 -24.28 -9.86
N SER A 99 -36.18 -24.12 -9.09
CA SER A 99 -36.42 -22.95 -8.20
C SER A 99 -35.25 -22.64 -7.22
N PRO A 100 -34.83 -21.37 -7.07
CA PRO A 100 -33.60 -20.92 -6.38
C PRO A 100 -33.69 -20.92 -4.84
N THR A 101 -34.40 -21.86 -4.21
CA THR A 101 -34.76 -21.75 -2.78
C THR A 101 -33.82 -22.47 -1.81
N ASP A 102 -32.80 -23.18 -2.29
CA ASP A 102 -31.71 -23.73 -1.48
C ASP A 102 -30.53 -23.93 -2.44
N THR A 103 -29.68 -22.93 -2.61
CA THR A 103 -28.44 -23.07 -3.39
C THR A 103 -27.33 -23.28 -2.39
N GLY A 104 -26.97 -24.52 -2.12
CA GLY A 104 -25.87 -24.79 -1.22
C GLY A 104 -24.53 -24.20 -1.66
N ARG A 105 -23.55 -24.47 -0.82
CA ARG A 105 -22.28 -23.77 -0.75
C ARG A 105 -21.14 -24.65 -1.21
N LEU A 106 -20.49 -24.26 -2.31
CA LEU A 106 -19.21 -24.82 -2.74
C LEU A 106 -18.09 -24.22 -1.87
N THR A 107 -17.29 -25.08 -1.23
CA THR A 107 -16.18 -24.63 -0.38
C THR A 107 -14.85 -24.96 -1.03
N PHE A 108 -13.96 -23.99 -1.18
CA PHE A 108 -12.57 -24.15 -1.58
C PHE A 108 -11.72 -24.05 -0.32
N ASP A 109 -11.13 -25.16 0.10
CA ASP A 109 -10.40 -25.24 1.37
C ASP A 109 -8.92 -25.56 1.14
N ALA A 110 -8.08 -24.53 1.28
CA ALA A 110 -6.64 -24.65 1.22
C ALA A 110 -5.98 -24.53 2.61
N THR A 111 -6.74 -24.64 3.70
CA THR A 111 -6.19 -24.47 5.07
C THR A 111 -5.20 -25.56 5.48
N GLY A 112 -5.16 -26.69 4.77
CA GLY A 112 -4.19 -27.77 4.97
C GLY A 112 -2.82 -27.57 4.29
N LEU A 113 -2.68 -26.55 3.44
CA LEU A 113 -1.43 -26.29 2.69
C LEU A 113 -0.47 -25.39 3.48
N ALA A 114 0.84 -25.62 3.32
CA ALA A 114 1.88 -24.81 3.95
C ALA A 114 1.98 -23.40 3.35
N SER A 115 1.63 -23.25 2.08
CA SER A 115 1.49 -21.97 1.38
C SER A 115 0.18 -21.96 0.59
N PRO A 116 -0.56 -20.83 0.60
CA PRO A 116 -1.84 -20.75 -0.10
C PRO A 116 -1.65 -20.88 -1.62
N PRO A 117 -2.53 -21.61 -2.32
CA PRO A 117 -2.56 -21.65 -3.78
C PRO A 117 -2.98 -20.29 -4.34
N ARG A 118 -2.46 -19.95 -5.52
CA ARG A 118 -2.65 -18.65 -6.19
C ARG A 118 -3.46 -18.84 -7.46
N ILE A 119 -4.61 -18.16 -7.60
CA ILE A 119 -5.33 -18.07 -8.88
C ILE A 119 -4.84 -16.81 -9.59
N SER A 120 -4.36 -16.95 -10.83
CA SER A 120 -3.85 -15.83 -11.61
C SER A 120 -4.43 -15.79 -13.02
N SER A 121 -4.76 -14.58 -13.51
CA SER A 121 -5.46 -14.41 -14.77
C SER A 121 -4.99 -13.17 -15.56
N PRO A 122 -3.74 -13.15 -16.02
CA PRO A 122 -3.09 -11.94 -16.54
C PRO A 122 -3.63 -11.44 -17.88
N THR A 123 -4.38 -12.25 -18.63
CA THR A 123 -4.72 -11.94 -20.04
C THR A 123 -6.15 -12.31 -20.42
N LEU A 124 -7.10 -12.31 -19.49
CA LEU A 124 -8.52 -12.36 -19.90
C LEU A 124 -8.84 -11.08 -20.67
N ASN A 125 -9.61 -11.20 -21.74
CA ASN A 125 -10.03 -10.08 -22.58
C ASN A 125 -10.61 -8.96 -21.70
N GLU A 126 -10.10 -7.74 -21.89
CA GLU A 126 -10.27 -6.55 -21.02
C GLU A 126 -11.74 -6.20 -20.70
N THR A 127 -12.70 -6.72 -21.47
CA THR A 127 -14.09 -6.27 -21.38
C THR A 127 -14.99 -7.06 -20.40
N SER A 128 -14.59 -8.23 -19.86
CA SER A 128 -15.54 -8.99 -19.01
C SER A 128 -15.01 -10.13 -18.12
N GLY A 129 -13.70 -10.39 -18.03
CA GLY A 129 -13.20 -11.59 -17.33
C GLY A 129 -12.73 -11.36 -15.90
N ALA A 130 -13.50 -11.79 -14.90
CA ALA A 130 -12.97 -11.92 -13.54
C ALA A 130 -12.13 -13.21 -13.40
N ALA A 131 -11.17 -13.27 -12.48
CA ALA A 131 -10.47 -14.53 -12.22
C ALA A 131 -11.45 -15.61 -11.71
N LEU A 132 -12.37 -15.23 -10.82
CA LEU A 132 -13.47 -16.06 -10.33
C LEU A 132 -14.82 -15.36 -10.52
N GLU A 133 -15.74 -16.01 -11.24
CA GLU A 133 -17.10 -15.53 -11.48
C GLU A 133 -18.12 -16.46 -10.78
N VAL A 134 -18.97 -15.91 -9.93
CA VAL A 134 -19.96 -16.65 -9.15
C VAL A 134 -21.36 -16.28 -9.62
N THR A 135 -22.05 -17.20 -10.28
CA THR A 135 -23.30 -16.93 -11.01
C THR A 135 -24.50 -17.75 -10.56
N GLY A 136 -24.33 -18.74 -9.68
CA GLY A 136 -25.49 -19.54 -9.24
C GLY A 136 -25.35 -20.32 -7.94
N ARG A 137 -24.17 -20.36 -7.32
CA ARG A 137 -23.99 -21.06 -6.03
C ARG A 137 -23.30 -20.17 -5.02
N SER A 138 -23.61 -20.38 -3.74
CA SER A 138 -22.85 -19.72 -2.69
C SER A 138 -21.43 -20.29 -2.66
N VAL A 139 -20.44 -19.45 -2.40
CA VAL A 139 -19.02 -19.82 -2.41
C VAL A 139 -18.37 -19.48 -1.09
N ARG A 140 -17.53 -20.40 -0.59
CA ARG A 140 -16.60 -20.12 0.51
C ARG A 140 -15.17 -20.37 0.06
N LEU A 141 -14.30 -19.36 0.18
CA LEU A 141 -12.87 -19.48 -0.08
C LEU A 141 -12.10 -19.39 1.25
N ARG A 142 -11.13 -20.29 1.46
CA ARG A 142 -10.31 -20.31 2.68
C ARG A 142 -8.83 -20.47 2.33
N ASN A 143 -7.99 -19.57 2.84
CA ASN A 143 -6.53 -19.62 2.69
C ASN A 143 -6.06 -19.62 1.22
N MET A 144 -6.52 -18.67 0.43
CA MET A 144 -6.21 -18.57 -1.01
C MET A 144 -5.70 -17.18 -1.40
N VAL A 145 -4.98 -17.11 -2.51
CA VAL A 145 -4.56 -15.84 -3.13
C VAL A 145 -5.22 -15.73 -4.50
N ILE A 146 -5.77 -14.56 -4.82
CA ILE A 146 -6.25 -14.21 -6.16
C ILE A 146 -5.47 -12.98 -6.61
N GLU A 147 -4.80 -13.05 -7.75
CA GLU A 147 -3.90 -11.97 -8.15
C GLU A 147 -3.71 -11.83 -9.66
N ASN A 148 -3.25 -10.65 -10.08
CA ASN A 148 -2.97 -10.33 -11.48
C ASN A 148 -4.14 -10.70 -12.39
N ALA A 149 -5.37 -10.42 -11.94
CA ALA A 149 -6.54 -10.53 -12.81
C ALA A 149 -6.56 -9.32 -13.74
N SER A 150 -6.67 -9.54 -15.04
CA SER A 150 -6.76 -8.44 -16.02
C SER A 150 -8.04 -7.59 -15.92
N HIS A 151 -8.97 -7.98 -15.03
CA HIS A 151 -10.14 -7.20 -14.67
C HIS A 151 -10.43 -7.37 -13.16
N GLN A 152 -11.59 -7.91 -12.73
CA GLN A 152 -11.85 -8.15 -11.31
C GLN A 152 -11.17 -9.42 -10.79
N GLY A 153 -10.80 -9.44 -9.51
CA GLY A 153 -10.41 -10.68 -8.83
C GLY A 153 -11.59 -11.63 -8.71
N ILE A 154 -12.67 -11.18 -8.05
CA ILE A 154 -13.92 -11.91 -7.89
C ILE A 154 -15.09 -11.06 -8.39
N ARG A 155 -15.99 -11.68 -9.15
CA ARG A 155 -17.25 -11.09 -9.60
C ARG A 155 -18.43 -11.97 -9.19
N VAL A 156 -19.46 -11.38 -8.58
CA VAL A 156 -20.69 -12.08 -8.19
C VAL A 156 -21.91 -11.36 -8.77
N ASP A 157 -22.58 -11.98 -9.74
CA ASP A 157 -23.78 -11.43 -10.43
C ASP A 157 -25.08 -12.18 -10.04
N ALA A 158 -25.08 -12.89 -8.92
CA ALA A 158 -26.18 -13.75 -8.51
C ALA A 158 -26.56 -13.55 -7.04
N LEU A 159 -27.83 -13.85 -6.72
CA LEU A 159 -28.38 -13.79 -5.36
C LEU A 159 -27.85 -14.92 -4.47
N VAL A 160 -26.53 -14.95 -4.26
CA VAL A 160 -25.80 -15.97 -3.52
C VAL A 160 -24.92 -15.33 -2.46
N ASP A 161 -24.42 -16.14 -1.53
CA ASP A 161 -23.43 -15.71 -0.54
C ASP A 161 -22.00 -15.93 -1.04
N LEU A 162 -21.11 -14.97 -0.75
CA LEU A 162 -19.67 -15.12 -0.87
C LEU A 162 -19.04 -14.99 0.52
N GLN A 163 -18.30 -16.02 0.94
CA GLN A 163 -17.59 -16.09 2.22
C GLN A 163 -16.09 -16.19 1.96
N LEU A 164 -15.31 -15.24 2.47
CA LEU A 164 -13.86 -15.18 2.33
C LEU A 164 -13.22 -15.25 3.71
N GLU A 165 -12.30 -16.20 3.90
CA GLU A 165 -11.56 -16.40 5.14
C GLU A 165 -10.06 -16.52 4.86
N ASN A 166 -9.27 -15.57 5.36
CA ASN A 166 -7.83 -15.54 5.10
C ASN A 166 -7.52 -15.58 3.58
N VAL A 167 -8.17 -14.70 2.83
CA VAL A 167 -8.01 -14.56 1.37
C VAL A 167 -7.27 -13.25 1.08
N ASP A 168 -6.24 -13.33 0.23
CA ASP A 168 -5.47 -12.19 -0.27
C ASP A 168 -5.87 -11.93 -1.74
N ILE A 169 -6.38 -10.72 -2.03
CA ILE A 169 -6.74 -10.31 -3.40
C ILE A 169 -5.96 -9.07 -3.79
N ARG A 170 -5.09 -9.20 -4.81
CA ARG A 170 -4.14 -8.15 -5.13
C ARG A 170 -3.81 -8.00 -6.60
N HIS A 171 -3.38 -6.80 -6.97
CA HIS A 171 -2.88 -6.49 -8.32
C HIS A 171 -3.86 -6.85 -9.44
N CYS A 172 -5.16 -6.83 -9.16
CA CYS A 172 -6.18 -6.87 -10.19
C CYS A 172 -6.21 -5.51 -10.91
N ASP A 173 -6.44 -5.51 -12.22
CA ASP A 173 -6.58 -4.29 -13.03
C ASP A 173 -8.03 -3.73 -12.96
N HIS A 174 -8.80 -4.04 -11.92
CA HIS A 174 -10.07 -3.41 -11.59
C HIS A 174 -10.36 -3.58 -10.09
N ALA A 175 -11.63 -3.44 -9.69
CA ALA A 175 -12.13 -3.88 -8.38
C ALA A 175 -11.66 -5.29 -8.04
N ALA A 176 -11.07 -5.47 -6.87
CA ALA A 176 -10.68 -6.78 -6.37
C ALA A 176 -11.93 -7.67 -6.21
N ILE A 177 -13.01 -7.09 -5.70
CA ILE A 177 -14.32 -7.73 -5.56
C ILE A 177 -15.38 -6.81 -6.14
N TRP A 178 -16.16 -7.32 -7.09
CA TRP A 178 -17.45 -6.75 -7.48
C TRP A 178 -18.56 -7.70 -7.07
N PHE A 179 -19.48 -7.22 -6.22
CA PHE A 179 -20.47 -8.06 -5.57
C PHE A 179 -21.89 -7.52 -5.71
N GLN A 180 -22.75 -8.32 -6.35
CA GLN A 180 -24.18 -8.12 -6.48
C GLN A 180 -24.95 -9.38 -6.06
N GLY A 181 -24.84 -9.75 -4.79
CA GLY A 181 -25.48 -10.96 -4.25
C GLY A 181 -26.23 -10.79 -2.93
N PHE A 182 -26.48 -11.90 -2.22
CA PHE A 182 -27.19 -11.89 -0.95
C PHE A 182 -26.28 -11.39 0.18
N GLY A 183 -25.16 -12.06 0.45
CA GLY A 183 -24.23 -11.66 1.50
C GLY A 183 -22.76 -11.78 1.09
N LEU A 184 -21.99 -10.72 1.34
CA LEU A 184 -20.53 -10.74 1.29
C LEU A 184 -20.01 -10.77 2.72
N TYR A 185 -19.35 -11.87 3.10
CA TYR A 185 -18.77 -12.08 4.43
C TYR A 185 -17.26 -12.25 4.31
N MET A 186 -16.50 -11.41 4.98
CA MET A 186 -15.04 -11.39 4.91
C MET A 186 -14.45 -11.44 6.31
N THR A 187 -13.50 -12.34 6.53
CA THR A 187 -12.77 -12.46 7.80
C THR A 187 -11.28 -12.63 7.52
N GLU A 188 -10.45 -11.81 8.16
CA GLU A 188 -8.98 -11.90 8.05
C GLU A 188 -8.48 -11.80 6.60
N CYS A 189 -9.18 -11.05 5.75
CA CYS A 189 -8.82 -10.90 4.34
C CYS A 189 -7.94 -9.67 4.09
N GLU A 190 -7.10 -9.74 3.05
CA GLU A 190 -6.30 -8.63 2.56
C GLU A 190 -6.71 -8.27 1.13
N ILE A 191 -6.87 -6.98 0.86
CA ILE A 191 -7.15 -6.46 -0.48
C ILE A 191 -6.23 -5.29 -0.76
N HIS A 192 -5.26 -5.48 -1.65
CA HIS A 192 -4.24 -4.45 -1.85
C HIS A 192 -3.64 -4.35 -3.23
N GLY A 193 -3.08 -3.18 -3.54
CA GLY A 193 -2.31 -2.96 -4.77
C GLY A 193 -3.10 -3.13 -6.07
N ASN A 194 -4.42 -3.19 -6.01
CA ASN A 194 -5.31 -3.29 -7.18
C ASN A 194 -5.33 -1.94 -7.92
N ILE A 195 -5.28 -1.99 -9.24
CA ILE A 195 -5.18 -0.85 -10.14
C ILE A 195 -6.51 -0.65 -10.82
N ILE A 196 -6.92 0.60 -11.04
CA ILE A 196 -8.07 0.93 -11.88
C ILE A 196 -7.54 1.64 -13.13
N PRO A 197 -7.66 1.03 -14.33
CA PRO A 197 -7.14 1.58 -15.56
C PRO A 197 -7.84 2.88 -15.93
N SER A 198 -7.06 3.82 -16.48
CA SER A 198 -7.51 5.17 -16.87
C SER A 198 -8.66 5.23 -17.87
N SER A 199 -8.88 4.14 -18.60
CA SER A 199 -9.56 4.16 -19.90
C SER A 199 -11.04 3.83 -19.83
N GLY A 200 -11.57 3.46 -18.65
CA GLY A 200 -12.99 3.21 -18.44
C GLY A 200 -13.69 4.46 -17.90
N LEU A 201 -14.87 4.76 -18.45
CA LEU A 201 -15.79 5.81 -17.95
C LEU A 201 -16.40 5.49 -16.57
N ASP A 202 -15.90 4.46 -15.90
CA ASP A 202 -16.41 4.02 -14.62
C ASP A 202 -15.63 4.76 -13.52
N GLU A 203 -16.02 6.01 -13.27
CA GLU A 203 -15.50 6.90 -12.20
C GLU A 203 -15.74 6.33 -10.78
N GLU A 204 -16.33 5.14 -10.67
CA GLU A 204 -16.89 4.57 -9.45
C GLU A 204 -16.21 3.25 -8.99
N VAL A 205 -14.94 3.02 -9.33
CA VAL A 205 -14.30 1.75 -8.95
C VAL A 205 -13.70 1.82 -7.53
N ALA A 206 -13.91 0.73 -6.77
CA ALA A 206 -13.36 0.50 -5.45
C ALA A 206 -12.69 -0.87 -5.37
N ALA A 207 -11.81 -1.08 -4.40
CA ALA A 207 -11.22 -2.38 -4.13
C ALA A 207 -12.31 -3.41 -3.79
N VAL A 208 -13.27 -3.01 -2.95
CA VAL A 208 -14.53 -3.73 -2.73
C VAL A 208 -15.69 -2.89 -3.23
N TRP A 209 -16.32 -3.32 -4.33
CA TRP A 209 -17.54 -2.72 -4.85
C TRP A 209 -18.73 -3.60 -4.49
N PHE A 210 -19.49 -3.18 -3.48
CA PHE A 210 -20.71 -3.81 -3.02
C PHE A 210 -21.92 -3.15 -3.71
N ASP A 211 -22.24 -3.62 -4.91
CA ASP A 211 -23.35 -3.12 -5.72
C ASP A 211 -24.64 -3.88 -5.40
N ASN A 212 -25.59 -3.20 -4.77
CA ASN A 212 -26.92 -3.70 -4.54
C ASN A 212 -27.06 -5.01 -3.74
N GLY A 213 -26.03 -5.43 -3.02
CA GLY A 213 -26.11 -6.59 -2.13
C GLY A 213 -26.99 -6.37 -0.88
N PHE A 214 -27.40 -7.44 -0.22
CA PHE A 214 -28.20 -7.34 1.01
C PHE A 214 -27.35 -7.13 2.26
N THR A 215 -26.35 -7.99 2.47
CA THR A 215 -25.49 -7.95 3.67
C THR A 215 -24.03 -7.82 3.29
N LEU A 216 -23.34 -6.83 3.86
CA LEU A 216 -21.88 -6.76 3.89
C LEU A 216 -21.42 -6.98 5.34
N SER A 217 -20.58 -7.97 5.59
CA SER A 217 -19.96 -8.17 6.89
C SER A 217 -18.47 -8.36 6.72
N MET A 218 -17.70 -7.49 7.34
CA MET A 218 -16.24 -7.53 7.28
C MET A 218 -15.68 -7.46 8.68
N ASN A 219 -14.81 -8.41 9.02
CA ASN A 219 -14.13 -8.45 10.31
C ASN A 219 -12.63 -8.68 10.12
N ALA A 220 -11.79 -7.92 10.82
CA ALA A 220 -10.34 -8.10 10.81
C ALA A 220 -9.71 -8.10 9.40
N CYS A 221 -10.28 -7.32 8.46
CA CYS A 221 -9.77 -7.22 7.09
C CYS A 221 -8.91 -5.96 6.90
N SER A 222 -8.00 -6.02 5.93
CA SER A 222 -7.14 -4.89 5.53
C SER A 222 -7.35 -4.54 4.07
N ILE A 223 -7.62 -3.27 3.79
CA ILE A 223 -7.83 -2.77 2.43
C ILE A 223 -6.92 -1.58 2.21
N TYR A 224 -5.88 -1.73 1.39
CA TYR A 224 -4.85 -0.72 1.32
C TYR A 224 -4.16 -0.58 -0.03
N GLN A 225 -3.63 0.61 -0.31
CA GLN A 225 -2.84 0.89 -1.52
C GLN A 225 -3.54 0.51 -2.82
N ASN A 226 -4.88 0.58 -2.85
CA ASN A 226 -5.64 0.41 -4.07
C ASN A 226 -5.70 1.75 -4.82
N ALA A 227 -5.65 1.73 -6.15
CA ALA A 227 -5.76 2.94 -6.99
C ALA A 227 -7.20 3.50 -7.08
N GLY A 228 -8.09 3.03 -6.19
CA GLY A 228 -9.51 3.35 -6.12
C GLY A 228 -9.92 3.68 -4.70
N ARG A 229 -11.24 3.73 -4.48
CA ARG A 229 -11.76 3.71 -3.12
C ARG A 229 -11.42 2.38 -2.44
N GLY A 230 -11.31 2.35 -1.12
CA GLY A 230 -11.20 1.10 -0.37
C GLY A 230 -12.50 0.29 -0.49
N ILE A 231 -13.62 0.87 -0.06
CA ILE A 231 -14.96 0.28 -0.14
C ILE A 231 -15.93 1.26 -0.80
N LEU A 232 -16.67 0.79 -1.78
CA LEU A 232 -17.85 1.46 -2.32
C LEU A 232 -19.08 0.58 -2.09
N CYS A 233 -20.07 1.12 -1.40
CA CYS A 233 -21.36 0.48 -1.20
C CYS A 233 -22.45 1.25 -1.96
N GLU A 234 -23.17 0.58 -2.84
CA GLU A 234 -24.24 1.20 -3.62
C GLU A 234 -25.58 0.52 -3.35
N ALA A 235 -26.49 1.24 -2.69
CA ALA A 235 -27.80 0.72 -2.34
C ALA A 235 -28.92 1.56 -2.96
N SER A 236 -29.35 1.18 -4.17
CA SER A 236 -30.44 1.86 -4.89
C SER A 236 -31.83 1.72 -4.24
N SER A 237 -32.01 0.77 -3.31
CA SER A 237 -33.30 0.51 -2.64
C SER A 237 -33.20 0.52 -1.11
N SER A 238 -34.30 0.88 -0.45
CA SER A 238 -34.37 1.20 0.99
C SER A 238 -34.71 0.05 1.93
N PHE A 239 -34.75 -1.21 1.46
CA PHE A 239 -35.28 -2.31 2.27
C PHE A 239 -34.21 -3.32 2.69
N GLY A 240 -33.95 -3.36 4.01
CA GLY A 240 -33.33 -4.49 4.70
C GLY A 240 -31.84 -4.72 4.46
N ARG A 241 -31.13 -3.76 3.85
CA ARG A 241 -29.70 -3.87 3.57
C ARG A 241 -28.87 -3.37 4.75
N SER A 242 -27.80 -4.08 5.08
CA SER A 242 -26.89 -3.70 6.17
C SER A 242 -25.43 -3.95 5.86
N ALA A 243 -24.57 -3.07 6.35
CA ALA A 243 -23.12 -3.28 6.42
C ALA A 243 -22.66 -3.27 7.89
N ASP A 244 -21.98 -4.32 8.33
CA ASP A 244 -21.25 -4.37 9.60
C ASP A 244 -19.75 -4.46 9.33
N LEU A 245 -19.05 -3.34 9.58
CA LEU A 245 -17.63 -3.17 9.33
C LEU A 245 -16.92 -3.09 10.69
N THR A 246 -16.22 -4.16 11.06
CA THR A 246 -15.61 -4.31 12.38
C THR A 246 -14.12 -4.61 12.29
N ASN A 247 -13.29 -3.99 13.14
CA ASN A 247 -11.85 -4.29 13.22
C ASN A 247 -11.10 -4.14 11.88
N LEU A 248 -11.52 -3.21 11.02
CA LEU A 248 -10.93 -3.03 9.70
C LEU A 248 -9.77 -2.04 9.72
N THR A 249 -8.74 -2.29 8.92
CA THR A 249 -7.77 -1.25 8.53
C THR A 249 -7.98 -0.89 7.08
N ILE A 250 -8.25 0.39 6.80
CA ILE A 250 -8.40 0.92 5.43
C ILE A 250 -7.42 2.07 5.28
N ALA A 251 -6.32 1.84 4.56
CA ALA A 251 -5.23 2.81 4.53
C ALA A 251 -4.59 3.01 3.16
N GLU A 252 -4.09 4.22 2.90
CA GLU A 252 -3.31 4.52 1.69
C GLU A 252 -4.03 4.20 0.37
N ASN A 253 -5.38 4.13 0.35
CA ASN A 253 -6.13 4.00 -0.90
C ASN A 253 -6.17 5.35 -1.62
N SER A 254 -5.97 5.33 -2.93
CA SER A 254 -5.70 6.54 -3.70
C SER A 254 -6.50 6.51 -5.01
N PRO A 255 -7.81 6.84 -4.97
CA PRO A 255 -8.62 6.95 -6.17
C PRO A 255 -7.97 7.91 -7.15
N LYS A 256 -7.92 7.52 -8.42
CA LYS A 256 -7.27 8.30 -9.48
C LYS A 256 -7.92 9.67 -9.65
N ASP A 257 -9.25 9.72 -9.63
CA ASP A 257 -10.01 10.92 -9.91
C ASP A 257 -10.06 11.84 -8.70
N ALA A 258 -9.67 13.09 -8.90
CA ALA A 258 -9.68 14.11 -7.84
C ALA A 258 -11.10 14.43 -7.36
N ASP A 259 -12.09 14.22 -8.22
CA ASP A 259 -13.51 14.51 -7.98
C ASP A 259 -14.26 13.36 -7.30
N THR A 260 -13.58 12.25 -7.01
CA THR A 260 -14.16 11.06 -6.39
C THR A 260 -14.05 11.21 -4.87
N PRO A 261 -15.09 11.70 -4.17
CA PRO A 261 -14.98 11.89 -2.74
C PRO A 261 -14.92 10.51 -2.05
N TYR A 262 -14.24 10.51 -0.91
CA TYR A 262 -14.09 9.42 0.05
C TYR A 262 -13.37 8.18 -0.48
N GLY A 263 -12.05 8.27 -0.64
CA GLY A 263 -11.23 7.14 -1.05
C GLY A 263 -11.06 6.02 -0.01
N GLY A 264 -11.42 6.24 1.26
CA GLY A 264 -11.52 5.15 2.23
C GLY A 264 -12.80 4.33 2.03
N ILE A 265 -13.94 4.83 2.50
CA ILE A 265 -15.26 4.22 2.41
C ILE A 265 -16.26 5.22 1.84
N SER A 266 -17.00 4.83 0.80
CA SER A 266 -18.13 5.58 0.26
C SER A 266 -19.42 4.76 0.35
N ILE A 267 -20.44 5.29 1.03
CA ILE A 267 -21.75 4.65 1.18
C ILE A 267 -22.82 5.46 0.46
N ASN A 268 -23.26 4.94 -0.68
CA ASN A 268 -24.28 5.53 -1.52
C ASN A 268 -25.63 4.84 -1.27
N GLY A 269 -26.69 5.64 -1.10
CA GLY A 269 -28.06 5.14 -0.92
C GLY A 269 -28.47 4.89 0.53
N SER A 270 -29.41 3.96 0.75
CA SER A 270 -30.09 3.75 2.05
C SER A 270 -29.57 2.54 2.85
N LEU A 271 -28.27 2.28 2.79
CA LEU A 271 -27.63 1.18 3.53
C LEU A 271 -27.47 1.54 5.01
N ALA A 272 -28.00 0.70 5.91
CA ALA A 272 -27.72 0.82 7.34
C ALA A 272 -26.31 0.31 7.61
N THR A 273 -25.40 1.19 8.03
CA THR A 273 -23.98 0.84 8.14
C THR A 273 -23.49 1.11 9.54
N GLU A 274 -22.93 0.09 10.19
CA GLU A 274 -22.21 0.24 11.46
C GLU A 274 -20.71 0.02 11.23
N ILE A 275 -19.92 0.99 11.68
CA ILE A 275 -18.46 1.00 11.59
C ILE A 275 -17.93 1.05 13.01
N ARG A 276 -17.26 -0.01 13.45
CA ARG A 276 -16.76 -0.12 14.81
C ARG A 276 -15.34 -0.65 14.88
N HIS A 277 -14.53 -0.07 15.76
CA HIS A 277 -13.13 -0.47 15.90
C HIS A 277 -12.37 -0.48 14.57
N CYS A 278 -12.65 0.47 13.69
CA CYS A 278 -11.96 0.57 12.40
C CYS A 278 -10.89 1.65 12.44
N THR A 279 -9.87 1.52 11.59
CA THR A 279 -8.82 2.52 11.38
C THR A 279 -8.78 2.87 9.90
N ILE A 280 -9.28 4.07 9.58
CA ILE A 280 -9.44 4.59 8.21
C ILE A 280 -8.51 5.80 8.07
N VAL A 281 -7.33 5.61 7.50
CA VAL A 281 -6.27 6.63 7.52
C VAL A 281 -5.49 6.76 6.23
N ASP A 282 -4.92 7.94 5.98
CA ASP A 282 -4.01 8.17 4.85
C ASP A 282 -4.62 7.88 3.46
N ASN A 283 -5.96 7.88 3.34
CA ASN A 283 -6.64 7.71 2.05
C ASN A 283 -6.76 9.05 1.31
N ALA A 284 -6.51 9.03 0.00
CA ALA A 284 -6.74 10.19 -0.87
C ALA A 284 -8.23 10.29 -1.25
N GLY A 285 -8.72 11.49 -1.52
CA GLY A 285 -10.15 11.73 -1.78
C GLY A 285 -11.03 11.77 -0.52
N GLY A 286 -10.50 11.38 0.66
CA GLY A 286 -11.19 11.46 1.96
C GLY A 286 -11.37 10.11 2.65
N GLY A 287 -11.79 10.13 3.92
CA GLY A 287 -11.88 8.95 4.80
C GLY A 287 -13.20 8.20 4.66
N LEU A 288 -14.26 8.72 5.27
CA LEU A 288 -15.58 8.10 5.35
C LEU A 288 -16.68 9.03 4.84
N GLY A 289 -17.29 8.65 3.72
CA GLY A 289 -18.42 9.31 3.12
C GLY A 289 -19.69 8.52 3.17
N SER A 290 -20.82 9.21 3.37
CA SER A 290 -22.13 8.59 3.26
C SER A 290 -23.17 9.56 2.74
N THR A 291 -24.08 9.06 1.92
CA THR A 291 -25.38 9.71 1.65
C THR A 291 -26.50 9.15 2.51
N SER A 292 -26.22 8.09 3.28
CA SER A 292 -27.17 7.40 4.16
C SER A 292 -27.18 8.05 5.54
N SER A 293 -28.35 8.49 6.00
CA SER A 293 -28.54 8.94 7.39
C SER A 293 -28.46 7.82 8.43
N ASN A 294 -28.27 6.56 7.99
CA ASN A 294 -28.17 5.38 8.85
C ASN A 294 -26.73 4.86 8.97
N THR A 295 -25.74 5.67 8.60
CA THR A 295 -24.32 5.34 8.79
C THR A 295 -23.88 5.78 10.17
N ARG A 296 -23.32 4.85 10.94
CA ARG A 296 -22.91 5.07 12.33
C ARG A 296 -21.46 4.65 12.52
N ALA A 297 -20.68 5.51 13.17
CA ALA A 297 -19.29 5.22 13.52
C ALA A 297 -19.08 5.31 15.04
N PHE A 298 -18.34 4.36 15.61
CA PHE A 298 -17.93 4.40 17.02
C PHE A 298 -16.64 3.63 17.26
N SER A 299 -15.94 4.00 18.33
CA SER A 299 -14.66 3.38 18.73
C SER A 299 -13.66 3.27 17.55
N SER A 300 -13.71 4.19 16.59
CA SER A 300 -12.95 4.12 15.34
C SER A 300 -12.03 5.33 15.17
N ILE A 301 -10.91 5.14 14.46
CA ILE A 301 -9.99 6.20 14.06
C ILE A 301 -10.26 6.54 12.60
N ILE A 302 -10.58 7.79 12.31
CA ILE A 302 -10.71 8.31 10.94
C ILE A 302 -9.87 9.58 10.87
N ALA A 303 -8.65 9.49 10.33
CA ALA A 303 -7.66 10.57 10.45
C ALA A 303 -6.67 10.57 9.28
N ARG A 304 -5.96 11.68 9.04
CA ARG A 304 -4.97 11.84 7.96
C ARG A 304 -5.51 11.54 6.55
N ASN A 305 -6.83 11.54 6.35
CA ASN A 305 -7.40 11.40 5.02
C ASN A 305 -7.53 12.78 4.40
N TYR A 306 -7.20 12.92 3.12
CA TYR A 306 -7.16 14.23 2.47
C TYR A 306 -8.01 14.25 1.20
N SER A 307 -8.60 15.40 0.90
CA SER A 307 -9.28 15.64 -0.38
C SER A 307 -8.25 16.09 -1.40
N ARG A 308 -8.29 15.49 -2.60
CA ARG A 308 -7.49 15.95 -3.74
C ARG A 308 -8.01 17.26 -4.31
N GLU A 309 -9.32 17.51 -4.20
CA GLU A 309 -9.96 18.73 -4.69
C GLU A 309 -9.55 19.95 -3.86
N THR A 310 -9.55 19.83 -2.52
CA THR A 310 -9.27 20.96 -1.64
C THR A 310 -7.84 20.97 -1.09
N GLY A 311 -7.09 19.87 -1.22
CA GLY A 311 -5.79 19.66 -0.59
C GLY A 311 -5.84 19.61 0.94
N GLY A 312 -7.03 19.65 1.54
CA GLY A 312 -7.24 19.66 3.00
C GLY A 312 -7.64 18.30 3.55
N LEU A 313 -7.63 18.18 4.88
CA LEU A 313 -8.17 16.99 5.56
C LEU A 313 -9.67 16.85 5.27
N LEU A 314 -10.09 15.63 4.95
CA LEU A 314 -11.49 15.26 4.72
C LEU A 314 -11.75 13.89 5.34
N ASN A 315 -11.91 13.85 6.67
CA ASN A 315 -12.08 12.57 7.36
C ASN A 315 -13.52 12.05 7.28
N LEU A 316 -14.54 12.89 7.48
CA LEU A 316 -15.94 12.46 7.50
C LEU A 316 -16.88 13.39 6.72
N SER A 317 -17.90 12.81 6.10
CA SER A 317 -19.09 13.54 5.60
C SER A 317 -20.13 13.80 6.70
N ASP A 318 -20.99 14.80 6.49
CA ASP A 318 -22.03 15.23 7.46
C ASP A 318 -23.14 14.20 7.75
N ASN A 319 -23.32 13.17 6.91
CA ASN A 319 -24.38 12.17 7.12
C ASN A 319 -23.96 11.01 8.03
N VAL A 320 -22.72 10.99 8.51
CA VAL A 320 -22.27 9.99 9.47
C VAL A 320 -22.71 10.42 10.87
N THR A 321 -23.36 9.52 11.60
CA THR A 321 -23.72 9.75 13.00
C THR A 321 -22.69 9.11 13.93
N SER A 322 -22.03 9.91 14.76
CA SER A 322 -21.18 9.37 15.83
C SER A 322 -22.01 8.68 16.92
N ARG A 323 -21.57 7.50 17.39
CA ARG A 323 -22.02 6.91 18.67
C ARG A 323 -20.98 7.03 19.78
N GLY A 324 -19.99 7.91 19.59
CA GLY A 324 -18.96 8.20 20.57
C GLY A 324 -17.66 7.41 20.39
N TYR A 325 -16.64 7.88 21.11
CA TYR A 325 -15.31 7.27 21.19
C TYR A 325 -14.59 7.17 19.85
N ASN A 326 -14.92 8.04 18.91
CA ASN A 326 -14.16 8.17 17.66
C ASN A 326 -12.95 9.08 17.86
N LEU A 327 -11.92 8.91 17.03
CA LEU A 327 -10.74 9.77 16.99
C LEU A 327 -10.55 10.34 15.59
N SER A 328 -10.40 11.67 15.50
CA SER A 328 -10.12 12.39 14.27
C SER A 328 -9.10 13.51 14.50
N ASP A 329 -8.21 13.74 13.53
CA ASP A 329 -7.23 14.83 13.57
C ASP A 329 -7.77 16.17 13.03
N ASP A 330 -8.98 16.18 12.49
CA ASP A 330 -9.77 17.37 12.19
C ASP A 330 -10.95 17.53 13.15
N SER A 331 -11.83 18.51 12.89
CA SER A 331 -13.04 18.78 13.68
C SER A 331 -14.30 18.62 12.82
N PRO A 332 -14.63 17.40 12.37
CA PRO A 332 -15.75 17.19 11.48
C PRO A 332 -17.05 17.33 12.29
N ALA A 333 -18.04 18.01 11.71
CA ALA A 333 -19.32 18.25 12.37
C ALA A 333 -20.05 16.95 12.76
N ALA A 334 -19.79 15.87 12.03
CA ALA A 334 -20.33 14.52 12.27
C ALA A 334 -19.88 13.86 13.58
N LEU A 335 -18.77 14.31 14.18
CA LEU A 335 -18.24 13.78 15.45
C LEU A 335 -18.59 14.72 16.61
N ASP A 336 -19.88 14.73 16.97
CA ASP A 336 -20.47 15.63 17.96
C ASP A 336 -20.68 14.99 19.35
N HIS A 337 -20.34 13.70 19.50
CA HIS A 337 -20.53 13.00 20.76
C HIS A 337 -19.46 13.42 21.79
N LEU A 338 -19.85 13.56 23.06
CA LEU A 338 -18.96 14.06 24.13
C LEU A 338 -17.71 13.20 24.39
N THR A 339 -17.72 11.95 23.95
CA THR A 339 -16.59 11.02 24.09
C THR A 339 -15.72 10.94 22.84
N ASP A 340 -16.08 11.63 21.76
CA ASP A 340 -15.23 11.75 20.59
C ASP A 340 -14.00 12.62 20.89
N LYS A 341 -12.90 12.28 20.24
CA LYS A 341 -11.63 12.96 20.30
C LYS A 341 -11.37 13.60 18.93
N THR A 342 -11.84 14.82 18.76
CA THR A 342 -11.60 15.61 17.55
C THR A 342 -10.37 16.51 17.72
N ASN A 343 -9.79 16.94 16.60
CA ASN A 343 -8.60 17.80 16.51
C ASN A 343 -7.39 17.23 17.26
N GLN A 344 -7.23 15.91 17.25
CA GLN A 344 -6.14 15.21 17.94
C GLN A 344 -5.41 14.29 16.97
N LEU A 345 -4.11 14.51 16.82
CA LEU A 345 -3.26 13.65 16.00
C LEU A 345 -3.34 12.21 16.51
N PRO A 346 -3.64 11.23 15.64
CA PRO A 346 -3.87 9.86 16.07
C PRO A 346 -2.58 9.15 16.48
N ARG A 347 -1.41 9.68 16.07
CA ARG A 347 -0.07 9.13 16.35
C ARG A 347 -0.03 7.64 16.06
N LEU A 348 -0.32 7.29 14.81
CA LEU A 348 -0.26 5.92 14.33
C LEU A 348 1.01 5.72 13.53
N SER A 349 1.52 4.50 13.55
CA SER A 349 2.43 4.02 12.51
C SER A 349 1.75 4.06 11.14
N ARG A 350 2.52 3.84 10.08
CA ARG A 350 1.96 3.43 8.80
C ARG A 350 1.38 2.03 8.85
N ILE A 351 0.73 1.61 7.77
CA ILE A 351 0.25 0.24 7.61
C ILE A 351 1.42 -0.75 7.58
N GLY A 352 1.29 -1.87 8.30
CA GLY A 352 2.31 -2.91 8.37
C GLY A 352 1.95 -4.08 9.28
N TYR A 353 2.81 -5.10 9.36
CA TYR A 353 2.59 -6.27 10.22
C TYR A 353 3.09 -6.05 11.64
N TYR A 354 2.14 -5.92 12.56
CA TYR A 354 2.38 -5.71 13.99
C TYR A 354 2.00 -6.95 14.84
N GLY A 355 2.30 -8.14 14.32
CA GLY A 355 2.19 -9.44 15.00
C GLY A 355 0.97 -10.32 14.63
N GLY A 356 -0.04 -9.75 13.96
CA GLY A 356 -1.25 -10.44 13.51
C GLY A 356 -1.19 -11.00 12.11
N HIS A 357 -2.31 -11.59 11.67
CA HIS A 357 -2.51 -12.06 10.29
C HIS A 357 -2.71 -10.91 9.31
N ALA A 358 -3.36 -9.82 9.74
CA ALA A 358 -3.68 -8.69 8.90
C ALA A 358 -2.73 -7.50 9.17
N PRO A 359 -2.28 -6.77 8.14
CA PRO A 359 -1.52 -5.53 8.31
C PRO A 359 -2.43 -4.46 8.90
N THR A 360 -1.89 -3.56 9.71
CA THR A 360 -2.70 -2.55 10.39
C THR A 360 -1.90 -1.28 10.66
N CYS A 361 -2.53 -0.21 11.15
CA CYS A 361 -1.84 1.00 11.62
C CYS A 361 -1.79 0.98 13.15
N TYR A 362 -0.61 0.79 13.71
CA TYR A 362 -0.41 0.59 15.15
C TYR A 362 -0.42 1.92 15.90
N PRO A 363 -1.23 2.08 16.98
CA PRO A 363 -1.15 3.25 17.84
C PRO A 363 0.20 3.36 18.54
N LEU A 364 0.90 4.47 18.33
CA LEU A 364 2.20 4.75 18.95
C LEU A 364 2.02 5.24 20.39
N VAL A 365 3.12 5.26 21.14
CA VAL A 365 3.13 5.78 22.51
C VAL A 365 2.63 7.23 22.55
N GLY A 366 1.73 7.50 23.50
CA GLY A 366 1.09 8.79 23.65
C GLY A 366 0.00 9.06 22.62
N SER A 367 -0.41 8.07 21.82
CA SER A 367 -1.60 8.16 20.99
C SER A 367 -2.86 8.41 21.85
N PRO A 368 -3.74 9.33 21.45
CA PRO A 368 -5.05 9.51 22.09
C PRO A 368 -6.00 8.31 21.96
N ALA A 369 -5.69 7.36 21.07
CA ALA A 369 -6.47 6.14 20.89
C ALA A 369 -6.29 5.15 22.05
N LEU A 370 -5.18 5.26 22.79
CA LEU A 370 -4.84 4.34 23.86
C LEU A 370 -5.81 4.44 25.04
N SER A 371 -6.38 3.31 25.41
CA SER A 371 -7.33 3.09 26.49
C SER A 371 -8.47 4.11 26.49
N ALA A 372 -9.05 4.31 25.31
CA ALA A 372 -9.98 5.38 25.06
C ALA A 372 -11.27 4.97 24.34
N ALA A 373 -11.44 3.70 23.98
CA ALA A 373 -12.69 3.21 23.42
C ALA A 373 -13.78 3.04 24.50
N ASN A 374 -14.95 2.59 24.09
CA ASN A 374 -16.06 2.35 24.99
C ASN A 374 -15.81 1.09 25.85
N ALA A 375 -16.03 1.21 27.17
CA ALA A 375 -15.87 0.11 28.13
C ALA A 375 -16.87 -1.04 27.92
N GLU A 376 -18.02 -0.71 27.33
CA GLU A 376 -19.13 -1.65 27.10
C GLU A 376 -18.99 -2.37 25.75
N ASP A 377 -17.95 -2.06 24.96
CA ASP A 377 -17.72 -2.75 23.70
C ASP A 377 -17.47 -4.25 23.96
N THR A 378 -18.21 -5.09 23.25
CA THR A 378 -18.23 -6.54 23.47
C THR A 378 -17.20 -7.28 22.62
N GLU A 379 -16.44 -6.57 21.79
CA GLU A 379 -15.44 -7.19 20.92
C GLU A 379 -14.33 -7.79 21.76
N SER A 380 -14.15 -9.11 21.59
CA SER A 380 -13.17 -9.87 22.37
C SER A 380 -11.79 -9.89 21.74
N ILE A 381 -11.68 -9.55 20.45
CA ILE A 381 -10.43 -9.53 19.68
C ILE A 381 -10.31 -8.27 18.80
N ASP A 382 -9.08 -7.88 18.51
CA ASP A 382 -8.73 -6.80 17.58
C ASP A 382 -8.53 -7.33 16.15
N GLY A 383 -8.22 -6.45 15.19
CA GLY A 383 -8.03 -6.79 13.78
C GLY A 383 -6.83 -7.69 13.48
N ARG A 384 -5.98 -7.96 14.48
CA ARG A 384 -4.86 -8.90 14.38
C ARG A 384 -5.19 -10.27 14.95
N GLY A 385 -6.36 -10.41 15.58
CA GLY A 385 -6.79 -11.59 16.33
C GLY A 385 -6.34 -11.59 17.79
N TYR A 386 -5.81 -10.46 18.32
CA TYR A 386 -5.40 -10.38 19.72
C TYR A 386 -6.56 -10.01 20.64
N PRO A 387 -6.62 -10.55 21.87
CA PRO A 387 -7.67 -10.19 22.81
C PRO A 387 -7.73 -8.68 23.07
N ARG A 388 -8.93 -8.09 23.04
CA ARG A 388 -9.16 -6.74 23.56
C ARG A 388 -9.34 -6.81 25.05
N GLU A 389 -8.49 -6.11 25.79
CA GLU A 389 -8.41 -6.32 27.21
C GLU A 389 -9.17 -5.30 28.03
N ILE A 390 -10.37 -5.71 28.41
CA ILE A 390 -11.16 -5.00 29.41
C ILE A 390 -10.71 -5.50 30.78
N SER A 391 -9.75 -4.81 31.43
CA SER A 391 -9.36 -5.20 32.79
C SER A 391 -10.54 -5.07 33.72
N THR A 392 -11.01 -6.21 34.25
CA THR A 392 -12.08 -6.27 35.25
C THR A 392 -11.57 -6.01 36.67
N SER A 393 -10.26 -5.81 36.87
CA SER A 393 -9.71 -5.52 38.19
C SER A 393 -10.02 -4.07 38.56
N ASN A 394 -11.02 -3.95 39.40
CA ASN A 394 -11.62 -2.81 40.08
C ASN A 394 -10.68 -1.92 40.93
N ASN A 395 -9.37 -1.86 40.64
CA ASN A 395 -8.45 -0.95 41.32
C ASN A 395 -7.38 -0.39 40.36
N SER A 396 -7.41 0.95 40.21
CA SER A 396 -6.56 1.86 39.41
C SER A 396 -6.81 1.94 37.90
N SER A 397 -7.18 3.16 37.43
CA SER A 397 -7.34 3.65 36.04
C SER A 397 -7.74 2.64 34.95
N ARG A 398 -9.00 2.74 34.50
CA ARG A 398 -9.67 1.92 33.47
C ARG A 398 -8.74 1.49 32.30
N ASN A 399 -8.46 0.19 32.18
CA ASN A 399 -8.10 -0.38 30.88
C ASN A 399 -9.39 -0.46 30.06
N LEU A 400 -9.72 0.64 29.38
CA LEU A 400 -10.66 0.61 28.27
C LEU A 400 -9.93 -0.01 27.07
N PRO A 401 -10.65 -0.63 26.12
CA PRO A 401 -10.05 -0.98 24.84
C PRO A 401 -9.47 0.26 24.14
N ASP A 402 -8.58 0.03 23.19
CA ASP A 402 -8.06 1.10 22.34
C ASP A 402 -9.07 1.43 21.22
N ILE A 403 -9.12 2.71 20.84
CA ILE A 403 -9.89 3.17 19.67
C ILE A 403 -9.22 2.61 18.41
N GLY A 404 -10.01 2.15 17.44
CA GLY A 404 -9.51 1.64 16.16
C GLY A 404 -9.30 0.12 16.14
N ALA A 405 -8.63 -0.36 15.10
CA ALA A 405 -8.52 -1.78 14.78
C ALA A 405 -7.55 -2.57 15.66
N VAL A 406 -6.79 -1.90 16.51
CA VAL A 406 -5.61 -2.48 17.17
C VAL A 406 -5.65 -2.25 18.67
N GLU A 407 -5.38 -3.31 19.43
CA GLU A 407 -5.13 -3.23 20.87
C GLU A 407 -3.61 -3.25 21.17
N VAL A 408 -3.07 -2.16 21.71
CA VAL A 408 -1.67 -2.02 22.12
C VAL A 408 -1.42 -2.76 23.43
N ASN A 409 -2.33 -2.64 24.39
CA ASN A 409 -2.15 -3.15 25.76
C ASN A 409 -2.87 -4.48 26.00
N THR A 410 -2.28 -5.58 25.54
CA THR A 410 -2.73 -6.91 25.98
C THR A 410 -1.91 -7.34 27.21
N SER A 411 -2.44 -7.28 28.44
CA SER A 411 -1.89 -7.92 29.65
C SER A 411 -1.62 -9.43 29.52
N THR A 412 -2.16 -10.09 28.50
CA THR A 412 -1.80 -11.44 28.04
C THR A 412 -0.52 -11.46 27.21
N SER A 413 -0.19 -10.40 26.47
CA SER A 413 1.20 -10.10 26.15
C SER A 413 1.87 -9.64 27.43
N ARG A 414 2.50 -10.56 28.15
CA ARG A 414 3.61 -10.17 29.03
C ARG A 414 4.63 -9.47 28.15
N SER A 415 4.50 -8.16 27.97
CA SER A 415 5.52 -7.34 27.35
C SER A 415 6.78 -7.62 28.14
N LEU A 416 7.74 -8.24 27.46
CA LEU A 416 8.99 -8.57 28.09
C LEU A 416 9.84 -7.32 28.03
N ASN A 417 9.73 -6.50 29.07
CA ASN A 417 10.49 -5.26 29.11
C ASN A 417 11.99 -5.59 29.18
N VAL A 418 12.75 -4.99 28.27
CA VAL A 418 14.21 -5.04 28.24
C VAL A 418 14.74 -3.94 29.14
N VAL A 419 15.58 -4.32 30.10
CA VAL A 419 16.11 -3.44 31.15
C VAL A 419 17.64 -3.53 31.25
N SER A 420 18.28 -4.27 30.33
CA SER A 420 19.73 -4.47 30.32
C SER A 420 20.25 -4.70 28.91
N THR A 421 21.37 -4.07 28.59
CA THR A 421 22.14 -4.28 27.36
C THR A 421 23.11 -5.46 27.44
N THR A 422 23.37 -6.00 28.64
CA THR A 422 24.29 -7.13 28.81
C THR A 422 23.66 -8.40 28.22
N ALA A 423 24.31 -8.99 27.24
CA ALA A 423 23.86 -10.22 26.59
C ALA A 423 23.55 -11.34 27.61
N SER A 424 22.53 -12.14 27.32
CA SER A 424 22.13 -13.35 28.09
C SER A 424 21.76 -13.17 29.59
N VAL A 425 21.77 -11.96 30.16
CA VAL A 425 21.29 -11.75 31.55
C VAL A 425 19.77 -11.63 31.60
N VAL A 426 19.15 -11.92 32.74
CA VAL A 426 17.70 -11.75 32.93
C VAL A 426 17.30 -10.31 32.62
N GLY A 427 16.35 -10.14 31.70
CA GLY A 427 15.89 -8.82 31.27
C GLY A 427 16.66 -8.21 30.10
N SER A 428 17.66 -8.90 29.54
CA SER A 428 18.28 -8.51 28.26
C SER A 428 17.43 -8.91 27.07
N LEU A 429 17.62 -8.23 25.93
CA LEU A 429 16.94 -8.55 24.67
C LEU A 429 17.17 -10.01 24.27
N GLN A 430 18.41 -10.49 24.32
CA GLN A 430 18.73 -11.89 24.01
C GLN A 430 17.99 -12.85 24.95
N ASN A 431 17.98 -12.58 26.26
CA ASN A 431 17.24 -13.39 27.22
C ASN A 431 15.71 -13.38 26.95
N ARG A 432 15.15 -12.27 26.46
CA ARG A 432 13.73 -12.20 26.08
C ARG A 432 13.44 -13.01 24.82
N LEU A 433 14.34 -12.99 23.85
CA LEU A 433 14.28 -13.81 22.63
C LEU A 433 14.47 -15.30 22.95
N ASP A 434 15.30 -15.67 23.93
CA ASP A 434 15.49 -17.06 24.37
C ASP A 434 14.31 -17.63 25.17
N GLN A 435 13.65 -16.79 25.98
CA GLN A 435 12.46 -17.16 26.77
C GLN A 435 11.24 -17.49 25.90
N ASN A 436 11.37 -17.44 24.57
CA ASN A 436 10.29 -17.48 23.61
C ASN A 436 9.75 -18.89 23.32
N THR A 437 10.35 -19.95 23.86
CA THR A 437 9.91 -21.35 23.66
C THR A 437 8.53 -21.69 24.24
N VAL A 438 7.91 -20.80 25.02
CA VAL A 438 6.65 -21.09 25.76
C VAL A 438 5.42 -20.38 25.18
N TYR A 439 5.58 -19.35 24.33
CA TYR A 439 4.45 -18.58 23.79
C TYR A 439 4.71 -18.21 22.33
N HIS A 440 3.74 -18.52 21.47
CA HIS A 440 3.86 -18.35 20.02
C HIS A 440 3.85 -16.88 19.56
N HIS A 441 3.35 -15.95 20.38
CA HIS A 441 3.21 -14.53 20.03
C HIS A 441 3.70 -13.63 21.18
N ARG A 442 4.71 -12.78 20.95
CA ARG A 442 5.21 -11.85 21.98
C ARG A 442 5.70 -10.53 21.41
N ARG A 443 5.48 -9.47 22.19
CA ARG A 443 6.11 -8.16 22.04
C ARG A 443 7.20 -7.98 23.09
N ILE A 444 8.38 -7.55 22.65
CA ILE A 444 9.50 -7.16 23.48
C ILE A 444 9.57 -5.64 23.41
N THR A 445 9.31 -4.96 24.52
CA THR A 445 9.46 -3.50 24.63
C THR A 445 10.70 -3.15 25.45
N PHE A 446 11.01 -1.87 25.53
CA PHE A 446 12.20 -1.37 26.19
C PHE A 446 11.83 -0.39 27.30
N ASP A 447 12.57 -0.47 28.41
CA ASP A 447 12.54 0.57 29.42
C ASP A 447 13.08 1.87 28.83
N ALA A 448 12.56 3.02 29.25
CA ALA A 448 13.02 4.32 28.74
C ALA A 448 14.53 4.53 28.90
N SER A 449 15.16 3.89 29.90
CA SER A 449 16.63 3.90 30.07
C SER A 449 17.42 3.23 28.95
N MET A 450 16.76 2.47 28.06
CA MET A 450 17.37 1.82 26.90
C MET A 450 17.44 2.73 25.66
N SER A 451 16.88 3.94 25.71
CA SER A 451 16.91 4.92 24.61
C SER A 451 18.35 5.18 24.15
N GLY A 452 18.62 5.01 22.85
CA GLY A 452 19.96 5.20 22.25
C GLY A 452 21.02 4.18 22.68
N GLN A 453 20.65 3.10 23.35
CA GLN A 453 21.62 2.09 23.81
C GLN A 453 21.98 1.07 22.71
N THR A 454 23.22 0.61 22.74
CA THR A 454 23.74 -0.45 21.87
C THR A 454 23.61 -1.83 22.50
N PHE A 455 23.11 -2.80 21.73
CA PHE A 455 22.98 -4.21 22.07
C PHE A 455 23.90 -5.03 21.19
N LEU A 456 24.91 -5.65 21.83
CA LEU A 456 25.86 -6.53 21.15
C LEU A 456 25.32 -7.96 21.12
N PHE A 457 25.18 -8.54 19.93
CA PHE A 457 24.87 -9.97 19.78
C PHE A 457 26.15 -10.76 19.55
N GLU A 458 26.58 -11.51 20.57
CA GLU A 458 27.78 -12.35 20.47
C GLU A 458 27.62 -13.51 19.47
N ASN A 459 26.38 -13.92 19.17
CA ASN A 459 26.05 -15.01 18.25
C ASN A 459 24.75 -14.71 17.49
N ILE A 460 24.53 -15.42 16.38
CA ILE A 460 23.24 -15.40 15.69
C ILE A 460 22.17 -16.00 16.61
N GLN A 461 21.15 -15.21 16.91
CA GLN A 461 20.03 -15.60 17.74
C GLN A 461 18.89 -16.14 16.87
N SER A 462 18.55 -17.42 17.01
CA SER A 462 17.46 -18.06 16.25
C SER A 462 16.14 -17.97 17.00
N LEU A 463 15.09 -17.52 16.32
CA LEU A 463 13.72 -17.80 16.70
C LEU A 463 13.42 -19.28 16.46
N ALA A 464 12.64 -19.90 17.33
CA ALA A 464 12.11 -21.25 17.09
C ALA A 464 10.99 -21.18 16.05
N ASN A 465 10.70 -22.29 15.36
CA ASN A 465 9.67 -22.34 14.32
C ASN A 465 8.30 -21.83 14.81
N ASP A 466 7.55 -21.22 13.90
CA ASP A 466 6.21 -20.69 14.12
C ASP A 466 6.10 -19.65 15.25
N GLN A 467 7.21 -18.96 15.58
CA GLN A 467 7.22 -17.86 16.54
C GLN A 467 6.96 -16.52 15.86
N ARG A 468 6.09 -15.69 16.43
CA ARG A 468 5.90 -14.30 16.01
C ARG A 468 6.41 -13.36 17.09
N VAL A 469 7.48 -12.64 16.78
CA VAL A 469 8.14 -11.71 17.69
C VAL A 469 8.10 -10.32 17.12
N VAL A 470 7.68 -9.37 17.96
CA VAL A 470 7.80 -7.95 17.68
C VAL A 470 8.79 -7.36 18.67
N VAL A 471 9.94 -6.86 18.19
CA VAL A 471 10.88 -6.05 18.97
C VAL A 471 10.51 -4.59 18.72
N ASP A 472 9.95 -3.96 19.73
CA ASP A 472 9.35 -2.64 19.62
C ASP A 472 10.06 -1.62 20.50
N ALA A 473 10.90 -0.80 19.87
CA ALA A 473 11.55 0.34 20.48
C ALA A 473 10.85 1.67 20.14
N SER A 474 9.64 1.66 19.58
CA SER A 474 8.91 2.89 19.20
C SER A 474 8.53 3.79 20.39
N ALA A 475 8.61 3.26 21.61
CA ALA A 475 8.40 4.00 22.85
C ALA A 475 9.60 4.85 23.28
N LEU A 476 10.78 4.63 22.70
CA LEU A 476 12.02 5.31 23.06
C LEU A 476 12.16 6.63 22.30
N GLU A 477 12.80 7.62 22.93
CA GLU A 477 13.10 8.91 22.28
C GLU A 477 14.13 8.76 21.16
N GLU A 478 15.11 7.88 21.37
CA GLU A 478 16.16 7.51 20.43
C GLU A 478 16.09 6.00 20.18
N PRO A 479 16.29 5.54 18.93
CA PRO A 479 16.24 4.12 18.60
C PRO A 479 17.32 3.34 19.35
N ILE A 480 17.10 2.04 19.56
CA ILE A 480 18.17 1.14 20.01
C ILE A 480 19.08 0.78 18.84
N ILE A 481 20.35 0.51 19.13
CA ILE A 481 21.30 0.05 18.12
C ILE A 481 21.54 -1.45 18.33
N LEU A 482 21.29 -2.26 17.29
CA LEU A 482 21.64 -3.68 17.27
C LEU A 482 22.95 -3.83 16.51
N GLU A 483 24.01 -4.22 17.22
CA GLU A 483 25.36 -4.30 16.69
C GLU A 483 25.91 -5.71 16.73
N THR A 484 26.65 -6.09 15.69
CA THR A 484 27.37 -7.37 15.55
C THR A 484 26.46 -8.61 15.61
N GLY A 485 26.90 -9.73 15.04
CA GLY A 485 26.14 -10.99 15.09
C GLY A 485 24.94 -11.01 14.14
N GLY A 486 23.78 -11.45 14.63
CA GLY A 486 22.56 -11.47 13.81
C GLY A 486 21.32 -12.04 14.48
N LEU A 487 20.17 -11.83 13.82
CA LEU A 487 18.89 -12.46 14.16
C LEU A 487 18.46 -13.37 13.02
N TYR A 488 17.96 -14.54 13.40
CA TYR A 488 17.51 -15.56 12.48
C TYR A 488 16.05 -15.91 12.74
N SER A 489 15.19 -15.66 11.74
CA SER A 489 13.79 -16.09 11.76
C SER A 489 13.68 -17.48 11.11
N GLY A 490 13.30 -18.47 11.92
CA GLY A 490 13.11 -19.86 11.48
C GLY A 490 11.86 -20.07 10.63
N LYS A 491 11.60 -21.34 10.28
CA LYS A 491 10.44 -21.70 9.45
C LYS A 491 9.13 -21.23 10.09
N GLY A 492 8.26 -20.59 9.30
CA GLY A 492 6.95 -20.09 9.74
C GLY A 492 7.00 -18.99 10.81
N SER A 493 8.19 -18.50 11.16
CA SER A 493 8.38 -17.48 12.20
C SER A 493 8.29 -16.08 11.60
N SER A 494 7.82 -15.10 12.36
CA SER A 494 7.88 -13.69 11.98
C SER A 494 8.67 -12.88 12.98
N LEU A 495 9.53 -12.00 12.48
CA LEU A 495 10.28 -11.03 13.27
C LEU A 495 9.98 -9.63 12.75
N SER A 496 9.37 -8.80 13.58
CA SER A 496 9.16 -7.38 13.28
C SER A 496 10.06 -6.54 14.19
N LEU A 497 10.91 -5.71 13.62
CA LEU A 497 11.73 -4.73 14.34
C LEU A 497 11.17 -3.34 14.08
N ILE A 498 10.95 -2.57 15.14
CA ILE A 498 10.34 -1.23 15.06
C ILE A 498 11.24 -0.24 15.79
N ASN A 499 11.61 0.85 15.11
CA ASN A 499 12.47 1.93 15.64
C ASN A 499 13.85 1.42 16.13
N VAL A 500 14.57 0.73 15.24
CA VAL A 500 15.90 0.14 15.53
C VAL A 500 16.94 0.61 14.52
N VAL A 501 18.18 0.76 14.95
CA VAL A 501 19.35 0.92 14.07
C VAL A 501 20.06 -0.42 13.96
N LEU A 502 20.33 -0.88 12.75
CA LEU A 502 21.13 -2.08 12.47
C LEU A 502 22.52 -1.65 11.99
N SER A 503 23.56 -2.02 12.73
CA SER A 503 24.96 -1.74 12.38
C SER A 503 25.79 -3.01 12.48
N ASP A 504 26.53 -3.36 11.43
CA ASP A 504 27.29 -4.62 11.33
C ASP A 504 26.48 -5.87 11.72
N PHE A 505 25.20 -5.88 11.33
CA PHE A 505 24.20 -6.84 11.79
C PHE A 505 23.67 -7.70 10.65
N ASN A 506 23.53 -9.02 10.88
CA ASN A 506 22.90 -9.91 9.89
C ASN A 506 21.47 -10.25 10.29
N LEU A 507 20.50 -9.93 9.43
CA LEU A 507 19.11 -10.30 9.65
C LEU A 507 18.70 -11.31 8.58
N THR A 508 18.44 -12.55 8.98
CA THR A 508 18.14 -13.65 8.05
C THR A 508 16.78 -14.27 8.34
N ALA A 509 15.93 -14.43 7.34
CA ALA A 509 14.76 -15.31 7.40
C ALA A 509 14.89 -16.45 6.40
N GLN A 510 14.61 -17.67 6.82
CA GLN A 510 14.59 -18.84 5.93
C GLN A 510 13.25 -19.56 5.96
N PHE A 511 12.99 -20.35 4.91
CA PHE A 511 11.91 -21.33 4.84
C PHE A 511 10.54 -20.77 5.26
N ASP A 512 10.04 -19.76 4.54
CA ASP A 512 8.74 -19.09 4.81
C ASP A 512 8.71 -18.18 6.06
N GLY A 513 9.84 -18.01 6.77
CA GLY A 513 9.94 -17.00 7.82
C GLY A 513 9.78 -15.59 7.25
N SER A 514 9.21 -14.67 8.03
CA SER A 514 9.05 -13.27 7.65
C SER A 514 9.89 -12.31 8.49
N ILE A 515 10.37 -11.26 7.84
CA ILE A 515 11.04 -10.10 8.45
C ILE A 515 10.21 -8.86 8.12
N GLY A 516 9.87 -8.09 9.14
CA GLY A 516 9.37 -6.73 9.01
C GLY A 516 10.37 -5.75 9.64
N LEU A 517 10.80 -4.75 8.89
CA LEU A 517 11.52 -3.59 9.41
C LEU A 517 10.62 -2.38 9.25
N ASN A 518 10.29 -1.71 10.35
CA ASN A 518 9.51 -0.48 10.35
C ASN A 518 10.31 0.63 11.04
N CYS A 519 10.52 1.76 10.35
CA CYS A 519 11.30 2.88 10.88
C CYS A 519 12.71 2.45 11.32
N ALA A 520 13.39 1.63 10.51
CA ALA A 520 14.74 1.16 10.81
C ALA A 520 15.79 1.96 10.04
N GLU A 521 16.91 2.26 10.71
CA GLU A 521 18.13 2.75 10.04
C GLU A 521 19.08 1.56 9.86
N VAL A 522 19.65 1.41 8.68
CA VAL A 522 20.60 0.34 8.34
C VAL A 522 21.86 0.99 7.80
N THR A 523 22.98 0.77 8.48
CA THR A 523 24.25 1.43 8.19
C THR A 523 25.46 0.50 8.41
N ASP A 524 26.64 0.94 7.99
CA ASP A 524 27.94 0.25 8.08
C ASP A 524 28.20 -0.87 7.06
N THR A 525 29.44 -1.34 6.99
CA THR A 525 30.06 -2.12 5.90
C THR A 525 29.73 -3.62 5.88
N SER A 526 28.72 -4.08 6.63
CA SER A 526 28.43 -5.52 6.67
C SER A 526 26.99 -5.93 6.96
N VAL A 527 26.02 -5.01 6.86
CA VAL A 527 24.61 -5.38 7.03
C VAL A 527 24.11 -6.15 5.81
N ASN A 528 23.59 -7.35 6.08
CA ASN A 528 22.86 -8.16 5.10
C ASN A 528 21.47 -8.47 5.65
N LEU A 529 20.46 -7.98 4.95
CA LEU A 529 19.06 -8.33 5.16
C LEU A 529 18.72 -9.41 4.14
N THR A 530 18.58 -10.66 4.58
CA THR A 530 18.32 -11.79 3.67
C THR A 530 17.01 -12.47 4.02
N SER A 531 16.15 -12.72 3.04
CA SER A 531 14.93 -13.53 3.27
C SER A 531 14.64 -14.47 2.11
N SER A 532 14.31 -15.72 2.47
CA SER A 532 13.63 -16.65 1.56
C SER A 532 12.13 -16.78 1.81
N GLY A 533 11.58 -15.95 2.70
CA GLY A 533 10.15 -15.77 2.92
C GLY A 533 9.76 -14.29 2.76
N ARG A 534 8.69 -13.82 3.40
CA ARG A 534 8.25 -12.43 3.22
C ARG A 534 9.21 -11.45 3.90
N MET A 535 9.62 -10.40 3.21
CA MET A 535 10.40 -9.30 3.76
C MET A 535 9.67 -8.00 3.49
N LEU A 536 9.28 -7.28 4.53
CA LEU A 536 8.68 -5.94 4.44
C LEU A 536 9.66 -4.91 5.03
N LEU A 537 10.11 -3.98 4.22
CA LEU A 537 10.82 -2.78 4.66
C LEU A 537 9.86 -1.60 4.50
N ASN A 538 9.54 -0.92 5.58
CA ASN A 538 8.63 0.22 5.55
C ASN A 538 9.23 1.38 6.34
N GLU A 539 9.27 2.57 5.72
CA GLU A 539 9.88 3.76 6.30
C GLU A 539 11.33 3.53 6.77
N CYS A 540 12.10 2.72 6.05
CA CYS A 540 13.48 2.42 6.39
C CYS A 540 14.45 3.38 5.70
N GLU A 541 15.56 3.68 6.35
CA GLU A 541 16.70 4.38 5.77
C GLU A 541 17.89 3.43 5.73
N VAL A 542 18.32 3.05 4.52
CA VAL A 542 19.39 2.09 4.28
C VAL A 542 20.51 2.83 3.59
N HIS A 543 21.59 3.13 4.29
CA HIS A 543 22.63 3.97 3.72
C HIS A 543 24.05 3.61 4.12
N ASP A 544 25.00 4.12 3.33
CA ASP A 544 26.44 3.99 3.55
C ASP A 544 26.91 2.54 3.78
N THR A 545 26.14 1.57 3.29
CA THR A 545 26.43 0.14 3.47
C THR A 545 27.25 -0.35 2.30
N THR A 546 28.42 -0.93 2.58
CA THR A 546 29.26 -1.57 1.55
C THR A 546 29.18 -3.08 1.68
N THR A 547 28.64 -3.79 0.70
CA THR A 547 28.64 -5.26 0.73
C THR A 547 29.75 -5.84 -0.16
N SER A 548 30.29 -6.99 0.25
CA SER A 548 31.20 -7.80 -0.56
C SER A 548 30.64 -9.23 -0.68
N GLY A 549 30.96 -9.95 -1.76
CA GLY A 549 30.44 -11.31 -1.99
C GLY A 549 29.09 -11.32 -2.72
N THR A 550 28.23 -12.32 -2.45
CA THR A 550 27.04 -12.60 -3.28
C THR A 550 25.81 -11.73 -2.96
N TYR A 551 25.70 -11.21 -1.74
CA TYR A 551 24.48 -10.55 -1.24
C TYR A 551 24.53 -9.04 -1.37
N SER A 552 23.42 -8.40 -1.73
CA SER A 552 23.23 -6.94 -1.59
C SER A 552 22.85 -6.59 -0.15
N VAL A 553 22.70 -5.29 0.15
CA VAL A 553 22.23 -4.85 1.47
C VAL A 553 20.89 -5.50 1.81
N VAL A 554 19.97 -5.50 0.84
CA VAL A 554 18.72 -6.26 0.89
C VAL A 554 18.72 -7.34 -0.17
N SER A 555 18.58 -8.58 0.25
CA SER A 555 18.58 -9.75 -0.62
C SER A 555 17.35 -10.63 -0.40
N SER A 556 16.57 -10.87 -1.45
CA SER A 556 15.42 -11.78 -1.44
C SER A 556 15.63 -12.94 -2.42
N PHE A 557 15.44 -14.18 -1.94
CA PHE A 557 15.73 -15.41 -2.69
C PHE A 557 14.57 -16.41 -2.66
N GLY A 558 14.55 -17.34 -3.61
CA GLY A 558 13.63 -18.49 -3.58
C GLY A 558 12.17 -18.05 -3.47
N ALA A 559 11.40 -18.62 -2.54
CA ALA A 559 10.00 -18.26 -2.34
C ALA A 559 9.77 -16.93 -1.57
N GLY A 560 10.80 -16.09 -1.44
CA GLY A 560 10.72 -14.84 -0.70
C GLY A 560 9.75 -13.85 -1.33
N HIS A 561 9.12 -12.96 -0.57
CA HIS A 561 8.29 -11.88 -1.13
C HIS A 561 8.83 -10.56 -0.58
N LEU A 562 9.55 -9.80 -1.40
CA LEU A 562 10.13 -8.52 -1.01
C LEU A 562 9.12 -7.40 -1.24
N GLN A 563 8.79 -6.67 -0.18
CA GLN A 563 7.98 -5.45 -0.22
C GLN A 563 8.79 -4.33 0.42
N VAL A 564 9.02 -3.25 -0.31
CA VAL A 564 9.79 -2.10 0.15
C VAL A 564 8.97 -0.85 -0.08
N TRP A 565 8.57 -0.20 1.00
CA TRP A 565 7.64 0.92 0.98
C TRP A 565 8.22 2.14 1.69
N ASN A 566 8.03 3.32 1.11
CA ASN A 566 8.36 4.62 1.73
C ASN A 566 9.80 4.68 2.29
N SER A 567 10.73 3.96 1.66
CA SER A 567 12.07 3.74 2.18
C SER A 567 13.10 4.44 1.30
N THR A 568 14.25 4.77 1.88
CA THR A 568 15.36 5.42 1.19
C THR A 568 16.59 4.52 1.24
N PHE A 569 17.21 4.30 0.09
CA PHE A 569 18.46 3.57 -0.07
C PHE A 569 19.50 4.55 -0.60
N SER A 570 20.47 4.98 0.21
CA SER A 570 21.45 5.97 -0.23
C SER A 570 22.91 5.59 -0.02
N ASN A 571 23.77 5.89 -1.00
CA ASN A 571 25.22 5.65 -0.89
C ASN A 571 25.62 4.20 -0.56
N ASN A 572 24.78 3.23 -0.92
CA ASN A 572 25.13 1.82 -0.75
C ASN A 572 26.08 1.40 -1.86
N ALA A 573 27.13 0.65 -1.52
CA ALA A 573 28.14 0.22 -2.46
C ALA A 573 28.24 -1.31 -2.53
N LYS A 574 28.38 -1.84 -3.74
CA LYS A 574 28.71 -3.25 -3.97
C LYS A 574 30.11 -3.40 -4.51
N THR A 575 30.94 -4.10 -3.75
CA THR A 575 32.27 -4.50 -4.20
C THR A 575 32.26 -5.97 -4.62
N GLY A 576 32.86 -6.27 -5.79
CA GLY A 576 32.92 -7.61 -6.35
C GLY A 576 32.04 -7.81 -7.59
N GLU A 577 31.82 -9.07 -7.96
CA GLU A 577 31.14 -9.47 -9.20
C GLU A 577 29.62 -9.59 -9.08
N ALA A 578 29.07 -9.54 -7.86
CA ALA A 578 27.63 -9.70 -7.67
C ALA A 578 26.84 -8.43 -8.02
N HIS A 579 25.53 -8.63 -8.25
CA HIS A 579 24.59 -7.63 -8.72
C HIS A 579 23.86 -6.96 -7.53
N GLY A 580 23.21 -5.82 -7.76
CA GLY A 580 22.40 -5.14 -6.74
C GLY A 580 23.26 -4.43 -5.70
N ALA A 581 23.40 -3.10 -5.71
CA ALA A 581 24.04 -2.43 -4.57
C ALA A 581 23.08 -2.36 -3.39
N ALA A 582 21.95 -1.71 -3.58
CA ALA A 582 20.92 -1.63 -2.55
C ALA A 582 20.10 -2.93 -2.46
N ILE A 583 19.50 -3.39 -3.58
CA ILE A 583 18.61 -4.55 -3.59
C ILE A 583 19.03 -5.60 -4.62
N LEU A 584 19.03 -6.87 -4.19
CA LEU A 584 19.07 -8.07 -5.02
C LEU A 584 17.81 -8.89 -4.78
N SER A 585 16.98 -9.09 -5.80
CA SER A 585 15.80 -9.95 -5.71
C SER A 585 15.83 -11.02 -6.78
N THR A 586 16.07 -12.26 -6.39
CA THR A 586 15.94 -13.45 -7.26
C THR A 586 14.75 -14.30 -6.81
N SER A 587 13.72 -13.65 -6.29
CA SER A 587 12.55 -14.29 -5.72
C SER A 587 11.63 -14.86 -6.82
N SER A 588 11.07 -16.05 -6.59
CA SER A 588 10.03 -16.66 -7.41
C SER A 588 8.62 -16.11 -7.13
N LYS A 589 8.50 -15.09 -6.28
CA LYS A 589 7.25 -14.35 -6.04
C LYS A 589 7.45 -12.90 -6.50
N PRO A 590 6.35 -12.16 -6.73
CA PRO A 590 6.45 -10.75 -7.04
C PRO A 590 7.25 -10.00 -5.96
N SER A 591 8.00 -8.99 -6.38
CA SER A 591 8.64 -8.02 -5.49
C SER A 591 7.99 -6.66 -5.72
N GLU A 592 7.67 -5.94 -4.65
CA GLU A 592 6.97 -4.66 -4.70
C GLU A 592 7.84 -3.54 -4.16
N LEU A 593 8.03 -2.48 -4.94
CA LEU A 593 8.62 -1.22 -4.52
C LEU A 593 7.54 -0.14 -4.64
N PHE A 594 7.24 0.55 -3.54
CA PHE A 594 6.25 1.63 -3.54
C PHE A 594 6.82 2.86 -2.83
N ASN A 595 6.91 3.98 -3.53
CA ASN A 595 7.45 5.22 -2.96
C ASN A 595 8.87 5.04 -2.37
N VAL A 596 9.77 4.42 -3.14
CA VAL A 596 11.15 4.14 -2.71
C VAL A 596 12.11 5.10 -3.38
N THR A 597 13.05 5.66 -2.61
CA THR A 597 14.12 6.50 -3.15
C THR A 597 15.44 5.74 -3.14
N PHE A 598 16.12 5.71 -4.28
CA PHE A 598 17.49 5.22 -4.44
C PHE A 598 18.36 6.41 -4.81
N ASP A 599 19.37 6.75 -4.01
CA ASP A 599 20.23 7.92 -4.23
C ASP A 599 21.72 7.56 -4.10
N GLY A 600 22.54 7.82 -5.12
CA GLY A 600 23.99 7.67 -4.99
C GLY A 600 24.50 6.25 -4.76
N ASN A 601 23.68 5.22 -5.02
CA ASN A 601 24.07 3.81 -4.87
C ASN A 601 25.05 3.40 -5.97
N GLN A 602 26.02 2.55 -5.66
CA GLN A 602 27.11 2.17 -6.57
C GLN A 602 27.30 0.65 -6.67
N SER A 603 27.26 0.12 -7.88
CA SER A 603 27.60 -1.29 -8.18
C SER A 603 28.72 -1.35 -9.21
N ASN A 604 29.72 -2.22 -9.01
CA ASN A 604 30.71 -2.49 -10.06
C ASN A 604 30.13 -3.36 -11.19
N ASN A 605 28.93 -3.92 -11.00
CA ASN A 605 28.26 -4.77 -11.98
C ASN A 605 26.86 -4.22 -12.30
N GLU A 606 25.82 -5.04 -12.31
CA GLU A 606 24.46 -4.65 -12.72
C GLU A 606 23.63 -4.14 -11.53
N GLY A 607 22.70 -3.22 -11.79
CA GLY A 607 21.65 -2.82 -10.85
C GLY A 607 22.15 -2.10 -9.60
N ALA A 608 22.59 -0.85 -9.70
CA ALA A 608 23.02 -0.11 -8.50
C ALA A 608 21.87 0.12 -7.51
N ALA A 609 20.68 0.48 -8.00
CA ALA A 609 19.49 0.55 -7.17
C ALA A 609 18.93 -0.85 -6.91
N ILE A 610 18.63 -1.59 -7.97
CA ILE A 610 18.09 -2.95 -7.87
C ILE A 610 18.57 -3.82 -9.02
N TYR A 611 18.94 -5.05 -8.69
CA TYR A 611 18.99 -6.15 -9.63
C TYR A 611 17.87 -7.14 -9.32
N HIS A 612 17.02 -7.43 -10.31
CA HIS A 612 15.91 -8.36 -10.17
C HIS A 612 15.96 -9.49 -11.20
N GLU A 613 16.00 -10.74 -10.75
CA GLU A 613 15.97 -11.95 -11.58
C GLU A 613 14.78 -12.86 -11.20
N GLY A 614 13.75 -12.27 -10.59
CA GLY A 614 12.60 -12.99 -10.06
C GLY A 614 11.42 -13.15 -11.02
N ASP A 615 10.22 -13.38 -10.45
CA ASP A 615 8.96 -13.49 -11.19
C ASP A 615 8.53 -12.13 -11.80
N LEU A 616 8.07 -11.22 -10.95
CA LEU A 616 7.60 -9.89 -11.33
C LEU A 616 8.12 -8.83 -10.35
N LEU A 617 8.81 -7.80 -10.85
CA LEU A 617 9.05 -6.57 -10.09
C LEU A 617 7.94 -5.56 -10.38
N VAL A 618 7.21 -5.13 -9.36
CA VAL A 618 6.27 -4.00 -9.44
C VAL A 618 6.89 -2.80 -8.74
N ALA A 619 7.35 -1.81 -9.49
CA ALA A 619 7.87 -0.56 -8.95
C ALA A 619 6.92 0.59 -9.24
N ARG A 620 6.47 1.30 -8.20
CA ARG A 620 5.52 2.41 -8.30
C ARG A 620 6.04 3.63 -7.55
N HIS A 621 5.97 4.79 -8.17
CA HIS A 621 6.32 6.07 -7.53
C HIS A 621 7.72 6.10 -6.92
N CYS A 622 8.70 5.43 -7.54
CA CYS A 622 10.06 5.38 -7.03
C CYS A 622 10.94 6.47 -7.66
N SER A 623 11.94 6.95 -6.93
CA SER A 623 12.96 7.88 -7.43
C SER A 623 14.31 7.19 -7.48
N VAL A 624 15.02 7.25 -8.60
CA VAL A 624 16.30 6.60 -8.83
C VAL A 624 17.30 7.64 -9.32
N LEU A 625 18.11 8.14 -8.39
CA LEU A 625 18.90 9.34 -8.51
C LEU A 625 20.39 9.04 -8.36
N ASP A 626 21.20 9.60 -9.25
CA ASP A 626 22.67 9.63 -9.15
C ASP A 626 23.32 8.27 -8.85
N THR A 627 22.68 7.17 -9.28
CA THR A 627 23.21 5.83 -9.04
C THR A 627 24.22 5.45 -10.12
N GLN A 628 25.21 4.64 -9.78
CA GLN A 628 26.28 4.27 -10.69
C GLN A 628 26.43 2.75 -10.78
N SER A 629 26.24 2.16 -11.95
CA SER A 629 26.47 0.73 -12.17
C SER A 629 27.24 0.46 -13.46
N SER A 630 27.73 -0.75 -13.71
CA SER A 630 28.24 -1.09 -15.05
C SER A 630 27.11 -1.26 -16.07
N TYR A 631 25.91 -1.60 -15.62
CA TYR A 631 24.73 -1.86 -16.46
C TYR A 631 23.43 -1.49 -15.73
N GLY A 632 22.96 -0.25 -15.93
CA GLY A 632 21.66 0.23 -15.46
C GLY A 632 21.51 0.40 -13.94
N ALA A 633 20.81 1.44 -13.51
CA ALA A 633 20.40 1.62 -12.12
C ALA A 633 19.42 0.50 -11.69
N PHE A 634 18.43 0.25 -12.54
CA PHE A 634 17.57 -0.92 -12.50
C PHE A 634 18.08 -1.93 -13.51
N ALA A 635 18.40 -3.14 -13.05
CA ALA A 635 18.80 -4.22 -13.94
C ALA A 635 17.92 -5.44 -13.75
N PHE A 636 17.52 -6.03 -14.87
CA PHE A 636 16.68 -7.21 -14.90
C PHE A 636 17.49 -8.41 -15.37
N GLY A 637 17.34 -9.56 -14.71
CA GLY A 637 17.86 -10.83 -15.18
C GLY A 637 17.02 -11.38 -16.34
N PRO A 638 17.50 -12.42 -17.04
CA PRO A 638 16.88 -12.92 -18.27
C PRO A 638 15.49 -13.52 -18.09
N THR A 639 15.10 -13.87 -16.86
CA THR A 639 13.79 -14.44 -16.53
C THR A 639 12.82 -13.45 -15.92
N ALA A 640 13.29 -12.25 -15.59
CA ALA A 640 12.50 -11.27 -14.85
C ALA A 640 11.41 -10.65 -15.71
N SER A 641 10.26 -10.42 -15.09
CA SER A 641 9.22 -9.51 -15.60
C SER A 641 9.22 -8.25 -14.75
N SER A 642 8.78 -7.13 -15.31
CA SER A 642 8.68 -5.89 -14.55
C SER A 642 7.52 -5.00 -14.98
N ARG A 643 6.92 -4.32 -14.02
CA ARG A 643 5.95 -3.24 -14.20
C ARG A 643 6.46 -2.03 -13.43
N VAL A 644 6.94 -1.01 -14.16
CA VAL A 644 7.47 0.22 -13.57
C VAL A 644 6.54 1.37 -13.94
N THR A 645 5.91 1.99 -12.94
CA THR A 645 4.87 3.01 -13.15
C THR A 645 5.10 4.24 -12.28
N GLY A 646 5.14 5.41 -12.91
CA GLY A 646 5.27 6.69 -12.19
C GLY A 646 6.60 6.85 -11.44
N CYS A 647 7.66 6.19 -11.90
CA CYS A 647 9.00 6.31 -11.33
C CYS A 647 9.83 7.39 -12.05
N LEU A 648 10.75 8.02 -11.33
CA LEU A 648 11.70 9.01 -11.84
C LEU A 648 13.10 8.41 -11.87
N PHE A 649 13.80 8.55 -13.00
CA PHE A 649 15.22 8.22 -13.16
C PHE A 649 15.97 9.50 -13.55
N ALA A 650 17.03 9.85 -12.81
CA ALA A 650 17.82 11.05 -13.10
C ALA A 650 19.27 10.92 -12.61
N GLY A 651 20.22 11.40 -13.42
CA GLY A 651 21.63 11.48 -13.01
C GLY A 651 22.36 10.13 -12.91
N ASN A 652 21.72 9.02 -13.30
CA ASN A 652 22.34 7.69 -13.23
C ASN A 652 23.47 7.56 -14.26
N GLN A 653 24.50 6.78 -13.93
CA GLN A 653 25.71 6.66 -14.73
C GLN A 653 26.11 5.20 -14.94
N ASN A 654 26.54 4.89 -16.17
CA ASN A 654 27.28 3.66 -16.44
C ASN A 654 28.77 3.86 -16.16
N SER A 655 29.33 3.09 -15.22
CA SER A 655 30.76 3.08 -14.88
C SER A 655 31.60 2.40 -15.95
N SER A 656 30.99 1.52 -16.74
CA SER A 656 31.59 0.96 -17.94
C SER A 656 31.32 1.89 -19.13
N ASN A 657 32.28 2.04 -20.05
CA ASN A 657 32.07 2.73 -21.35
C ASN A 657 31.13 1.94 -22.28
N SER A 658 30.18 1.19 -21.73
CA SER A 658 29.21 0.43 -22.49
C SER A 658 28.15 1.38 -23.04
N SER A 659 27.59 1.01 -24.20
CA SER A 659 26.50 1.74 -24.84
C SER A 659 25.14 1.43 -24.23
N PHE A 660 25.09 0.83 -23.04
CA PHE A 660 23.83 0.51 -22.37
C PHE A 660 23.20 1.76 -21.76
N ASP A 661 21.90 1.70 -21.53
CA ASP A 661 21.18 2.72 -20.78
C ASP A 661 21.66 2.71 -19.32
N ALA A 662 21.85 3.90 -18.74
CA ALA A 662 22.29 4.05 -17.36
C ALA A 662 21.12 3.92 -16.37
N ASP A 663 19.88 4.07 -16.84
CA ASP A 663 18.68 4.01 -16.01
C ASP A 663 18.17 2.57 -15.90
N VAL A 664 17.90 1.92 -17.03
CA VAL A 664 17.27 0.60 -17.07
C VAL A 664 17.97 -0.36 -18.03
N LEU A 665 18.46 -1.49 -17.53
CA LEU A 665 18.97 -2.58 -18.35
C LEU A 665 17.91 -3.68 -18.53
N ILE A 666 17.52 -3.92 -19.77
CA ILE A 666 16.67 -5.06 -20.19
C ILE A 666 17.55 -6.00 -21.04
N PRO A 667 17.83 -7.25 -20.59
CA PRO A 667 18.67 -8.18 -21.34
C PRO A 667 18.07 -8.52 -22.70
N SER A 668 18.93 -8.66 -23.72
CA SER A 668 18.50 -9.13 -25.04
C SER A 668 17.79 -10.50 -24.93
N GLY A 669 16.53 -10.56 -25.37
CA GLY A 669 15.69 -11.76 -25.29
C GLY A 669 14.57 -11.73 -24.24
N SER A 670 14.43 -10.62 -23.49
CA SER A 670 13.36 -10.42 -22.48
C SER A 670 12.26 -9.43 -22.91
N GLU A 671 12.34 -8.85 -24.12
CA GLU A 671 11.51 -7.72 -24.57
C GLU A 671 10.00 -7.94 -24.50
N ASP A 672 9.50 -9.17 -24.60
CA ASP A 672 8.06 -9.49 -24.57
C ASP A 672 7.44 -9.50 -23.14
N ARG A 673 8.21 -9.27 -22.07
CA ARG A 673 7.77 -9.50 -20.67
C ARG A 673 7.78 -8.26 -19.76
N HIS A 674 8.04 -7.09 -20.31
CA HIS A 674 8.14 -5.86 -19.52
C HIS A 674 7.08 -4.85 -19.91
N ASP A 675 6.11 -4.64 -19.02
CA ASP A 675 5.09 -3.60 -19.16
C ASP A 675 5.58 -2.30 -18.54
N PHE A 676 6.33 -1.55 -19.33
CA PHE A 676 6.62 -0.17 -19.00
C PHE A 676 5.46 0.71 -19.46
N PHE A 677 4.57 1.05 -18.53
CA PHE A 677 3.61 2.13 -18.73
C PHE A 677 4.34 3.46 -18.59
N TRP A 678 5.03 3.86 -19.67
CA TRP A 678 5.80 5.10 -19.79
C TRP A 678 4.90 6.33 -19.76
N ASN A 679 4.31 6.64 -18.60
CA ASN A 679 3.67 7.94 -18.44
C ASN A 679 4.70 9.07 -18.20
N TRP A 680 5.95 8.76 -17.85
CA TRP A 680 7.03 9.77 -17.72
C TRP A 680 8.42 9.24 -18.12
N THR A 681 8.62 9.15 -19.44
CA THR A 681 9.81 9.64 -20.15
C THR A 681 9.26 10.44 -21.33
N THR A 682 9.15 11.77 -21.22
CA THR A 682 8.67 12.54 -22.36
C THR A 682 9.72 12.58 -23.47
N ALA A 683 9.34 11.85 -24.55
CA ALA A 683 9.65 12.01 -25.97
C ALA A 683 10.84 11.24 -26.56
N ILE A 684 10.57 10.09 -27.23
CA ILE A 684 11.12 9.75 -28.57
C ILE A 684 10.08 9.00 -29.44
N SER A 685 10.06 9.38 -30.72
CA SER A 685 9.19 8.99 -31.84
C SER A 685 9.20 7.49 -32.23
N PRO A 686 8.09 6.93 -32.76
CA PRO A 686 8.06 5.57 -33.30
C PRO A 686 8.65 5.49 -34.73
N ARG A 687 9.61 4.59 -34.95
CA ARG A 687 9.98 4.04 -36.27
C ARG A 687 10.27 2.53 -36.15
N PRO A 688 10.18 1.75 -37.26
CA PRO A 688 10.00 0.30 -37.20
C PRO A 688 11.30 -0.53 -37.10
N ASP A 689 12.48 0.09 -37.07
CA ASP A 689 13.74 -0.64 -37.25
C ASP A 689 14.78 -0.22 -36.18
N GLY A 690 14.72 -0.84 -35.00
CA GLY A 690 15.79 -0.78 -33.98
C GLY A 690 15.58 0.23 -32.84
N PHE A 691 15.64 -0.27 -31.61
CA PHE A 691 15.51 0.47 -30.35
C PHE A 691 16.82 1.22 -30.05
N GLU A 692 16.80 2.55 -30.11
CA GLU A 692 17.77 3.42 -29.45
C GLU A 692 16.97 4.32 -28.50
N ALA A 693 17.12 4.09 -27.19
CA ALA A 693 16.80 5.11 -26.20
C ALA A 693 17.76 6.27 -26.45
N GLY A 694 17.29 7.31 -27.15
CA GLY A 694 18.10 8.49 -27.43
C GLY A 694 18.59 9.11 -26.14
N SER A 695 19.84 9.57 -26.18
CA SER A 695 20.55 10.22 -25.08
C SER A 695 19.70 11.27 -24.36
N GLN A 696 19.08 10.92 -23.24
CA GLN A 696 18.55 11.87 -22.27
C GLN A 696 19.71 12.45 -21.44
N ASN A 697 20.55 13.21 -22.14
CA ASN A 697 21.60 14.08 -21.59
C ASN A 697 21.71 15.37 -22.41
N GLN A 698 20.60 15.85 -22.98
CA GLN A 698 20.50 17.26 -23.34
C GLN A 698 19.87 18.03 -22.18
N ILE A 699 20.70 18.87 -21.56
CA ILE A 699 20.31 19.92 -20.64
C ILE A 699 19.10 20.67 -21.22
N GLY A 700 17.94 20.63 -20.54
CA GLY A 700 16.76 21.46 -20.90
C GLY A 700 15.43 20.76 -21.15
N ALA A 701 15.23 19.48 -20.80
CA ALA A 701 13.90 18.86 -20.81
C ALA A 701 13.20 19.07 -19.45
N ASP A 702 12.00 19.67 -19.47
CA ASP A 702 11.20 19.95 -18.28
C ASP A 702 10.67 18.66 -17.64
N VAL A 703 11.17 18.31 -16.46
CA VAL A 703 10.59 17.27 -15.61
C VAL A 703 9.57 17.93 -14.68
N SER A 704 8.28 17.70 -14.94
CA SER A 704 7.21 18.18 -14.06
C SER A 704 7.12 17.32 -12.81
N LEU A 705 7.63 17.81 -11.67
CA LEU A 705 7.47 17.16 -10.36
C LEU A 705 6.01 17.18 -9.83
N ARG A 706 5.08 17.84 -10.52
CA ARG A 706 3.67 17.99 -10.09
C ARG A 706 2.93 16.65 -10.02
N GLU A 707 3.32 15.68 -10.85
CA GLU A 707 2.67 14.36 -10.91
C GLU A 707 3.28 13.31 -9.95
N LEU A 708 4.42 13.61 -9.31
CA LEU A 708 4.89 12.80 -8.16
C LEU A 708 3.95 12.96 -6.95
N GLY A 709 3.14 14.04 -6.90
CA GLY A 709 2.31 14.36 -5.74
C GLY A 709 3.13 14.40 -4.45
N ASP A 710 2.54 13.95 -3.34
CA ASP A 710 3.23 13.76 -2.05
C ASP A 710 4.02 12.43 -1.98
N TYR A 711 4.17 11.71 -3.11
CA TYR A 711 4.70 10.34 -3.19
C TYR A 711 6.07 10.24 -3.87
N GLY A 712 6.84 11.32 -3.90
CA GLY A 712 8.29 11.22 -4.08
C GLY A 712 8.91 11.01 -2.70
N GLY A 713 9.59 9.88 -2.47
CA GLY A 713 10.23 9.58 -1.18
C GLY A 713 11.15 10.72 -0.71
N LYS A 714 11.57 10.70 0.56
CA LYS A 714 12.44 11.75 1.13
C LYS A 714 13.65 11.98 0.21
N VAL A 715 13.68 13.09 -0.52
CA VAL A 715 14.84 13.50 -1.32
C VAL A 715 15.92 13.96 -0.35
N PRO A 716 17.12 13.33 -0.30
CA PRO A 716 18.15 13.72 0.66
C PRO A 716 18.65 15.15 0.41
N SER A 717 18.81 15.93 1.50
CA SER A 717 19.41 17.27 1.44
C SER A 717 20.94 17.17 1.57
N ARG A 718 21.66 17.04 0.45
CA ARG A 718 23.13 17.13 0.47
C ARG A 718 23.59 18.59 0.40
N PRO A 719 24.55 19.04 1.24
CA PRO A 719 25.29 20.28 1.00
C PRO A 719 26.23 20.08 -0.18
N GLN A 720 26.16 20.93 -1.21
CA GLN A 720 27.11 20.87 -2.32
C GLN A 720 28.53 21.11 -1.80
N THR A 721 29.44 20.18 -2.09
CA THR A 721 30.86 20.34 -1.81
C THR A 721 31.47 21.42 -2.71
N SER A 722 32.33 22.23 -2.11
CA SER A 722 32.89 23.47 -2.65
C SER A 722 34.04 23.26 -3.65
N ASP A 723 33.89 22.41 -4.66
CA ASP A 723 34.91 22.26 -5.69
C ASP A 723 34.81 23.39 -6.74
N SER A 724 35.64 24.40 -6.52
CA SER A 724 35.81 25.64 -7.29
C SER A 724 36.24 25.51 -8.77
N GLY A 725 36.03 24.35 -9.41
CA GLY A 725 36.48 24.05 -10.77
C GLY A 725 35.40 24.07 -11.87
N LEU A 726 34.11 24.23 -11.54
CA LEU A 726 32.99 23.93 -12.46
C LEU A 726 32.12 25.16 -12.84
N LEU A 727 32.70 26.36 -12.90
CA LEU A 727 31.99 27.63 -13.15
C LEU A 727 31.58 27.90 -14.62
N GLY A 728 31.45 26.87 -15.46
CA GLY A 728 31.09 27.06 -16.88
C GLY A 728 29.97 26.16 -17.43
N ILE A 729 29.42 25.24 -16.64
CA ILE A 729 28.60 24.13 -17.19
C ILE A 729 27.21 24.00 -16.51
N PHE A 730 26.94 24.70 -15.41
CA PHE A 730 25.66 24.60 -14.69
C PHE A 730 24.87 25.92 -14.74
N SER A 731 24.15 26.17 -15.83
CA SER A 731 23.19 27.28 -15.95
C SER A 731 21.75 26.81 -16.18
N GLY A 732 21.36 25.63 -15.67
CA GLY A 732 20.07 25.03 -16.01
C GLY A 732 19.53 24.02 -15.01
N ILE A 733 19.71 24.24 -13.70
CA ILE A 733 18.96 23.48 -12.69
C ILE A 733 17.65 24.25 -12.40
N PRO A 734 16.46 23.66 -12.60
CA PRO A 734 15.19 24.29 -12.26
C PRO A 734 15.13 24.59 -10.75
N ALA A 735 14.62 25.76 -10.38
CA ALA A 735 14.48 26.19 -8.98
C ALA A 735 13.70 25.20 -8.08
N ARG A 736 12.88 24.32 -8.67
CA ARG A 736 12.18 23.24 -7.95
C ARG A 736 13.11 22.16 -7.39
N ALA A 737 14.26 21.92 -8.01
CA ALA A 737 15.27 21.00 -7.49
C ALA A 737 16.03 21.60 -6.28
N LEU A 738 16.09 22.94 -6.18
CA LEU A 738 16.71 23.64 -5.04
C LEU A 738 15.76 23.78 -3.84
N ASP A 739 14.45 23.88 -4.10
CA ASP A 739 13.41 23.92 -3.06
C ASP A 739 13.19 22.52 -2.43
N ALA A 740 13.24 21.45 -3.24
CA ALA A 740 13.16 20.07 -2.76
C ALA A 740 14.34 19.63 -1.88
N ILE A 741 15.48 20.33 -1.92
CA ILE A 741 16.71 19.99 -1.17
C ILE A 741 17.07 20.99 -0.06
N GLY A 742 16.21 21.96 0.25
CA GLY A 742 16.31 22.81 1.45
C GLY A 742 17.46 23.83 1.48
N GLN A 743 17.97 24.29 0.34
CA GLN A 743 19.15 25.18 0.27
C GLN A 743 18.82 26.68 0.11
N VAL A 744 17.78 27.21 0.76
CA VAL A 744 17.58 28.66 0.86
C VAL A 744 18.37 29.22 2.06
N PRO A 745 19.29 30.19 1.88
CA PRO A 745 20.05 30.76 2.99
C PRO A 745 19.16 31.38 4.08
N GLU A 746 19.50 31.15 5.36
CA GLU A 746 18.83 31.79 6.50
C GLU A 746 18.88 33.32 6.37
N GLY A 747 17.74 33.91 6.00
CA GLY A 747 17.58 35.35 5.84
C GLY A 747 16.63 35.75 4.71
N ILE A 748 16.37 34.85 3.76
CA ILE A 748 15.39 35.06 2.69
C ILE A 748 14.26 34.06 2.93
N ARG A 749 13.21 34.44 3.66
CA ARG A 749 11.95 33.69 3.62
C ARG A 749 11.17 34.18 2.40
N PRO A 750 11.00 33.38 1.34
CA PRO A 750 10.03 33.74 0.32
C PRO A 750 8.63 33.67 0.95
N VAL A 751 7.76 34.57 0.52
CA VAL A 751 6.33 34.35 0.64
C VAL A 751 6.02 33.04 -0.12
N PRO A 752 5.28 32.08 0.44
CA PRO A 752 4.90 30.86 -0.29
C PRO A 752 4.28 31.24 -1.64
N GLY A 753 4.83 30.71 -2.74
CA GLY A 753 4.23 30.82 -4.08
C GLY A 753 4.89 31.76 -5.09
N ALA A 754 6.04 32.38 -4.82
CA ALA A 754 6.75 33.17 -5.85
C ALA A 754 7.96 32.41 -6.41
N VAL A 755 7.80 31.74 -7.55
CA VAL A 755 8.91 31.17 -8.35
C VAL A 755 9.07 32.02 -9.61
N THR A 756 10.30 32.40 -9.95
CA THR A 756 10.64 33.03 -11.24
C THR A 756 11.28 31.96 -12.13
N GLU A 757 10.60 31.56 -13.18
CA GLU A 757 11.14 30.68 -14.23
C GLU A 757 11.56 31.55 -15.41
N THR A 758 12.83 31.49 -15.83
CA THR A 758 13.36 32.29 -16.94
C THR A 758 13.79 31.34 -18.06
N GLN A 759 13.03 31.30 -19.17
CA GLN A 759 13.35 30.51 -20.34
C GLN A 759 14.06 31.40 -21.38
N ASN A 760 15.37 31.20 -21.59
CA ASN A 760 16.15 31.99 -22.55
C ASN A 760 16.23 31.27 -23.91
N GLN A 761 15.41 31.69 -24.89
CA GLN A 761 15.58 31.26 -26.28
C GLN A 761 16.59 32.17 -27.03
N GLY A 762 17.89 31.86 -26.93
CA GLY A 762 18.85 32.10 -28.02
C GLY A 762 19.35 33.53 -28.34
N GLN A 763 19.36 34.51 -27.41
CA GLN A 763 19.99 35.85 -27.57
C GLN A 763 20.56 36.37 -26.21
N PRO A 764 21.38 37.44 -26.13
CA PRO A 764 22.27 37.71 -25.00
C PRO A 764 21.54 38.45 -23.85
N PHE A 765 20.64 37.72 -23.21
CA PHE A 765 19.91 38.13 -22.03
C PHE A 765 20.58 37.50 -20.79
N ALA A 766 20.88 38.30 -19.75
CA ALA A 766 21.70 37.83 -18.62
C ALA A 766 20.85 37.37 -17.41
N SER A 767 19.84 38.14 -16.97
CA SER A 767 18.89 37.73 -15.92
C SER A 767 17.67 38.64 -15.80
N ILE A 768 16.55 38.08 -15.32
CA ILE A 768 15.45 38.84 -14.69
C ILE A 768 15.39 38.38 -13.24
N ASP A 769 15.51 39.31 -12.31
CA ASP A 769 15.43 39.02 -10.88
C ASP A 769 14.22 39.74 -10.28
N LEU A 770 13.25 38.98 -9.74
CA LEU A 770 12.14 39.53 -8.98
C LEU A 770 12.64 39.98 -7.60
N ILE A 771 12.62 41.29 -7.33
CA ILE A 771 13.09 41.86 -6.06
C ILE A 771 11.98 41.81 -5.01
N SER A 772 10.77 42.25 -5.37
CA SER A 772 9.64 42.31 -4.44
C SER A 772 8.31 42.41 -5.18
N VAL A 773 7.24 41.98 -4.50
CA VAL A 773 5.86 42.21 -4.93
C VAL A 773 5.14 42.96 -3.81
N SER A 774 4.50 44.08 -4.14
CA SER A 774 3.70 44.87 -3.21
C SER A 774 2.38 45.27 -3.88
N GLY A 775 1.28 44.64 -3.43
CA GLY A 775 -0.01 44.76 -4.12
C GLY A 775 0.10 44.27 -5.57
N ASN A 776 -0.38 45.07 -6.52
CA ASN A 776 -0.31 44.76 -7.95
C ASN A 776 1.00 45.26 -8.58
N THR A 777 2.09 45.45 -7.83
CA THR A 777 3.36 45.94 -8.40
C THR A 777 4.48 44.96 -8.11
N ALA A 778 5.10 44.42 -9.15
CA ALA A 778 6.35 43.68 -9.08
C ALA A 778 7.52 44.63 -9.35
N THR A 779 8.56 44.58 -8.52
CA THR A 779 9.84 45.24 -8.78
C THR A 779 10.79 44.22 -9.36
N LEU A 780 11.25 44.42 -10.59
CA LEU A 780 12.16 43.54 -11.32
C LEU A 780 13.51 44.22 -11.52
N THR A 781 14.59 43.45 -11.48
CA THR A 781 15.91 43.85 -11.98
C THR A 781 16.18 43.12 -13.28
N ILE A 782 16.49 43.84 -14.34
CA ILE A 782 16.82 43.27 -15.65
C ILE A 782 18.29 43.51 -15.97
N SER A 783 19.02 42.43 -16.17
CA SER A 783 20.43 42.43 -16.59
C SER A 783 20.53 42.02 -18.07
N ARG A 784 21.08 42.89 -18.93
CA ARG A 784 21.17 42.65 -20.38
C ARG A 784 22.46 43.19 -21.01
N THR A 785 22.68 42.86 -22.28
CA THR A 785 23.71 43.48 -23.11
C THR A 785 23.22 44.84 -23.64
N PRO A 786 24.00 45.93 -23.58
CA PRO A 786 23.60 47.23 -24.13
C PRO A 786 23.33 47.17 -25.64
N GLY A 787 22.25 47.80 -26.15
CA GLY A 787 22.07 48.00 -27.59
C GLY A 787 20.65 47.88 -28.16
N SER A 788 19.71 47.23 -27.47
CA SER A 788 18.35 46.98 -28.00
C SER A 788 17.25 47.52 -27.08
N ALA A 789 16.13 47.96 -27.66
CA ALA A 789 14.91 48.24 -26.92
C ALA A 789 14.15 46.93 -26.67
N TRP A 790 13.44 46.83 -25.55
CA TRP A 790 12.70 45.63 -25.20
C TRP A 790 11.35 46.01 -24.65
N ILE A 791 10.34 45.19 -24.95
CA ILE A 791 8.97 45.30 -24.47
C ILE A 791 8.70 44.13 -23.53
N LEU A 792 8.34 44.43 -22.28
CA LEU A 792 7.84 43.44 -21.32
C LEU A 792 6.31 43.34 -21.40
N TYR A 793 5.79 42.13 -21.57
CA TYR A 793 4.37 41.77 -21.48
C TYR A 793 4.11 40.98 -20.19
N THR A 794 2.92 41.13 -19.62
CA THR A 794 2.50 40.40 -18.42
C THR A 794 1.06 39.86 -18.56
N GLY A 795 0.78 38.67 -18.02
CA GLY A 795 -0.54 38.05 -18.06
C GLY A 795 -0.75 36.98 -16.98
N GLU A 796 -2.00 36.54 -16.81
CA GLU A 796 -2.38 35.48 -15.87
C GLU A 796 -2.33 34.08 -16.50
N ALA A 797 -2.25 34.01 -17.84
CA ALA A 797 -2.05 32.78 -18.61
C ALA A 797 -1.09 33.05 -19.79
N PRO A 798 -0.40 32.03 -20.32
CA PRO A 798 0.54 32.19 -21.43
C PRO A 798 -0.10 32.80 -22.69
N ASN A 799 -1.39 32.53 -22.88
CA ASN A 799 -2.20 33.00 -24.00
C ASN A 799 -2.98 34.30 -23.70
N SER A 800 -2.84 34.88 -22.50
CA SER A 800 -3.53 36.11 -22.06
C SER A 800 -2.57 37.24 -21.66
N LEU A 801 -1.36 37.24 -22.21
CA LEU A 801 -0.40 38.34 -22.07
C LEU A 801 -1.04 39.64 -22.58
N SER A 802 -1.34 40.55 -21.65
CA SER A 802 -1.98 41.83 -21.95
C SER A 802 -0.93 42.94 -22.11
N ALA A 803 -1.18 43.86 -23.04
CA ALA A 803 -0.24 44.87 -23.52
C ALA A 803 -0.02 46.04 -22.53
N THR A 804 0.50 45.75 -21.34
CA THR A 804 1.16 46.80 -20.54
C THR A 804 2.63 46.75 -20.89
N SER A 805 3.01 47.43 -21.99
CA SER A 805 4.39 47.46 -22.48
C SER A 805 5.24 48.40 -21.62
N TYR A 806 6.32 47.88 -21.05
CA TYR A 806 7.36 48.68 -20.40
C TYR A 806 8.56 48.75 -21.33
N GLU A 807 8.87 49.94 -21.86
CA GLU A 807 10.09 50.16 -22.63
C GLU A 807 11.30 50.14 -21.70
N VAL A 808 12.30 49.32 -22.03
CA VAL A 808 13.60 49.29 -21.35
C VAL A 808 14.62 50.11 -22.16
N PRO A 809 14.99 51.34 -21.74
CA PRO A 809 15.77 52.26 -22.57
C PRO A 809 17.14 51.69 -22.97
N SER A 810 17.46 51.70 -24.26
CA SER A 810 18.68 51.12 -24.84
C SER A 810 20.00 51.64 -24.23
N GLU A 811 19.99 52.83 -23.63
CA GLU A 811 21.16 53.50 -23.05
C GLU A 811 21.31 53.35 -21.52
N ALA A 812 20.39 52.65 -20.85
CA ALA A 812 20.44 52.53 -19.39
C ALA A 812 21.62 51.66 -18.91
N ALA A 813 22.32 52.12 -17.87
CA ALA A 813 23.35 51.32 -17.19
C ALA A 813 22.71 50.05 -16.61
N VAL A 814 23.31 48.90 -16.89
CA VAL A 814 22.81 47.60 -16.47
C VAL A 814 23.34 47.28 -15.07
N PRO A 815 22.50 46.85 -14.11
CA PRO A 815 21.11 46.43 -14.28
C PRO A 815 20.05 47.55 -14.15
N VAL A 816 18.89 47.36 -14.82
CA VAL A 816 17.74 48.30 -14.78
C VAL A 816 16.67 47.78 -13.84
N THR A 817 16.19 48.61 -12.92
CA THR A 817 15.05 48.29 -12.06
C THR A 817 13.75 48.82 -12.66
N LEU A 818 12.75 47.94 -12.82
CA LEU A 818 11.42 48.27 -13.33
C LEU A 818 10.34 47.95 -12.31
N ASN A 819 9.38 48.86 -12.16
CA ASN A 819 8.15 48.61 -11.43
C ASN A 819 7.06 48.26 -12.44
N VAL A 820 6.59 47.02 -12.39
CA VAL A 820 5.66 46.42 -13.34
C VAL A 820 4.32 46.23 -12.64
N LEU A 821 3.28 46.84 -13.19
CA LEU A 821 1.91 46.63 -12.75
C LEU A 821 1.42 45.24 -13.22
N LEU A 822 1.01 44.42 -12.26
CA LEU A 822 0.48 43.09 -12.45
C LEU A 822 -1.04 43.15 -12.71
N PRO A 823 -1.61 42.23 -13.52
CA PRO A 823 -3.05 42.24 -13.86
C PRO A 823 -3.98 42.13 -12.65
N SER A 824 -3.54 41.43 -11.60
CA SER A 824 -4.29 41.14 -10.37
C SER A 824 -3.34 41.18 -9.15
N PRO A 825 -3.83 41.43 -7.91
CA PRO A 825 -2.98 41.47 -6.72
C PRO A 825 -2.50 40.09 -6.24
N HIS A 826 -3.20 39.00 -6.58
CA HIS A 826 -3.02 37.67 -5.97
C HIS A 826 -3.40 36.46 -6.86
N PRO A 827 -2.99 36.35 -8.14
CA PRO A 827 -3.08 35.09 -8.85
C PRO A 827 -2.03 34.10 -8.32
N GLU A 828 -2.35 32.81 -8.42
CA GLU A 828 -1.43 31.72 -8.08
C GLU A 828 -0.18 31.71 -8.97
N GLN A 829 -0.27 32.28 -10.18
CA GLN A 829 0.80 32.32 -11.19
C GLN A 829 0.75 33.61 -12.03
N TYR A 830 1.92 34.06 -12.50
CA TYR A 830 2.06 35.14 -13.48
C TYR A 830 2.97 34.72 -14.63
N PHE A 831 2.64 35.16 -15.84
CA PHE A 831 3.46 34.97 -17.02
C PHE A 831 4.04 36.32 -17.46
N MET A 832 5.33 36.33 -17.77
CA MET A 832 6.04 37.49 -18.28
C MET A 832 6.76 37.10 -19.58
N GLN A 833 6.62 37.92 -20.62
CA GLN A 833 7.34 37.73 -21.88
C GLN A 833 8.11 39.00 -22.21
N LEU A 834 9.39 38.90 -22.55
CA LEU A 834 10.14 40.00 -23.14
C LEU A 834 10.29 39.77 -24.64
N GLU A 835 9.98 40.80 -25.42
CA GLU A 835 10.30 40.85 -26.85
C GLU A 835 11.31 41.98 -27.08
N GLU A 836 12.28 41.73 -27.95
CA GLU A 836 13.18 42.77 -28.46
C GLU A 836 12.40 43.58 -29.51
N ASP A 837 12.36 44.92 -29.35
CA ASP A 837 11.67 45.84 -30.27
C ASP A 837 12.54 46.19 -31.50
#